data_AF-A0A7X5YCB0-F1
#
_entry.id   AF-A0A7X5YCB0-F1
#
_cell.length_a   1.000
_cell.length_b   1.000
_cell.length_c   1.000
_cell.angle_alpha   90.00
_cell.angle_beta   90.00
_cell.angle_gamma   90.00
#
_symmetry.space_group_name_H-M   'P 1'
#
loop_
_entity.id
_entity.type
_entity.pdbx_description
1 polymer ?
#
loop_
_entity_poly.entity_id
_entity_poly.type
_entity_poly.pdbx_seq_one_letter_code
_entity_poly.pdbx_strand_id
1 'polypeptide(L)'
;MIKSKFLLFLLLFCSPVAMAQEQDKLLQLLKSELTYSMNELKKQAQAPYYMNLRAMDDYTVNVTSSFGAIASSRETRMRTLVPQVRLGSLELDNFKYNSQGAAQDPRRGNVSGVFLPLDDETTEGIREAIWRETLKRYKFAQQQLEVSKTKATVSVEDEDKAPCFSGVTAEKYYEAPLDGIDKIVDVAVWEKRLNEVSAVFKACPELQQGMANLTFQVYRTYLVSSEGAEVVQNRVSARVMLSASLKAADGMVLPLNMDYFAYNPDELPGIDRMVADAKEMTRRLLALRDAPVADPFTGPAILSGPASGVFFHEIFGHRLEGHRLKTGGQTFKKMVGERVLPVDFQVYCDPTLTRYAGTDLNGHYLYDDEGVRARRVNNVENGVLKEFLMSRVPLDGFPVSNGHGRTSGGGDPVSRQSNLVIETAHPYTESELRQMLIEEAKKQGKEYGYYFNAVTSGFTYTGEGGSLNSFNVTPLEVYRVYVDGRPDELVRGVDMIGTPLSMFSNITAAGDQPAVFTGMCGAESGWVPVTACSPMIYVSQVETQRRAQSRDLPPVLPAPEVNTSTGGDGDEAIFGAMDEELRRNMVGLSLPGEAKPYYLSYVLTRYRQWQIAGSLGGIFYSTVTPWQSSGGVQVMLGNYQHNSDIQYMGQVAPVQLPAELDGYNIRRGFWETSDLMYRFSLQVMARKIAHLKSNPLPPAEAAVPDMQQLPAVTKMVERPRPFEVDLAVLEGMVKELSVLFKDYKELFNSNVMLVAVEQDNYRLTSENVRLKFPLGLVGLTVSASVRTTDGSTVSDVLAISSLDNPADLPSIEELKKKVKDFADNLMELKETPMIEEYYTGPVLFEGGGCLPAVHR
;
A
#
# COMPACT_ATOMS: atom_id res chain seq x y z
N MET A 1 -41.02 -41.82 56.57
CA MET A 1 -41.24 -40.58 55.79
C MET A 1 -39.95 -39.76 55.87
N ILE A 2 -39.12 -39.88 54.85
CA ILE A 2 -38.79 -38.85 53.84
C ILE A 2 -37.53 -38.06 54.23
N LYS A 3 -36.41 -38.44 53.60
CA LYS A 3 -35.21 -37.63 53.40
C LYS A 3 -35.46 -36.68 52.22
N SER A 4 -35.06 -35.41 52.30
CA SER A 4 -34.89 -34.53 51.12
C SER A 4 -33.81 -33.49 51.45
N LYS A 5 -32.56 -33.72 51.02
CA LYS A 5 -31.92 -33.17 49.80
C LYS A 5 -31.93 -31.62 49.75
N PHE A 6 -30.83 -31.04 50.22
CA PHE A 6 -30.41 -29.67 49.91
C PHE A 6 -29.95 -29.63 48.44
N LEU A 7 -30.61 -28.84 47.60
CA LEU A 7 -30.19 -28.55 46.23
C LEU A 7 -29.55 -27.15 46.24
N LEU A 8 -28.24 -27.10 46.02
CA LEU A 8 -27.47 -25.87 45.90
C LEU A 8 -27.72 -25.30 44.49
N PHE A 9 -28.46 -24.20 44.38
CA PHE A 9 -28.59 -23.44 43.12
C PHE A 9 -27.32 -22.64 42.91
N LEU A 10 -26.44 -23.14 42.03
CA LEU A 10 -25.29 -22.38 41.53
C LEU A 10 -25.81 -21.45 40.41
N LEU A 11 -26.05 -20.18 40.74
CA LEU A 11 -26.30 -19.14 39.73
C LEU A 11 -24.98 -18.84 39.01
N LEU A 12 -24.82 -19.39 37.81
CA LEU A 12 -23.74 -19.05 36.87
C LEU A 12 -23.96 -17.60 36.41
N PHE A 13 -23.21 -16.65 36.98
CA PHE A 13 -23.06 -15.32 36.40
C PHE A 13 -22.24 -15.45 35.11
N CYS A 14 -22.92 -15.41 33.96
CA CYS A 14 -22.24 -15.32 32.67
C CYS A 14 -21.68 -13.90 32.50
N SER A 15 -20.38 -13.78 32.18
CA SER A 15 -19.73 -12.48 31.94
C SER A 15 -20.32 -11.79 30.69
N PRO A 16 -20.49 -10.46 30.67
CA PRO A 16 -20.95 -9.72 29.48
C PRO A 16 -20.11 -10.01 28.23
N VAL A 17 -18.80 -10.24 28.41
CA VAL A 17 -17.87 -10.60 27.33
C VAL A 17 -18.19 -11.97 26.75
N ALA A 18 -18.53 -12.95 27.60
CA ALA A 18 -18.90 -14.29 27.14
C ALA A 18 -20.23 -14.26 26.36
N MET A 19 -21.19 -13.44 26.80
CA MET A 19 -22.44 -13.23 26.06
C MET A 19 -22.21 -12.56 24.70
N ALA A 20 -21.35 -11.55 24.62
CA ALA A 20 -20.99 -10.88 23.37
C ALA A 20 -20.31 -11.85 22.38
N GLN A 21 -19.39 -12.69 22.87
CA GLN A 21 -18.73 -13.72 22.06
C GLN A 21 -19.71 -14.76 21.51
N GLU A 22 -20.67 -15.22 22.31
CA GLU A 22 -21.71 -16.16 21.87
C GLU A 22 -22.66 -15.55 20.83
N GLN A 23 -22.87 -14.23 20.89
CA GLN A 23 -23.73 -13.49 19.96
C GLN A 23 -23.02 -13.05 18.67
N ASP A 24 -21.68 -13.13 18.60
CA ASP A 24 -20.89 -12.77 17.42
C ASP A 24 -21.12 -13.78 16.27
N LYS A 25 -22.03 -13.44 15.37
CA LYS A 25 -22.49 -14.32 14.28
C LYS A 25 -21.37 -14.73 13.34
N LEU A 26 -20.48 -13.80 12.98
CA LEU A 26 -19.34 -14.09 12.11
C LEU A 26 -18.39 -15.09 12.80
N LEU A 27 -18.05 -14.89 14.07
CA LEU A 27 -17.21 -15.82 14.81
C LEU A 27 -17.83 -17.23 14.85
N GLN A 28 -19.12 -17.35 15.17
CA GLN A 28 -19.79 -18.66 15.20
C GLN A 28 -19.80 -19.33 13.82
N LEU A 29 -20.02 -18.56 12.75
CA LEU A 29 -19.99 -19.07 11.38
C LEU A 29 -18.59 -19.54 10.97
N LEU A 30 -17.53 -18.77 11.28
CA LEU A 30 -16.15 -19.20 11.02
C LEU A 30 -15.84 -20.53 11.73
N LYS A 31 -16.28 -20.69 12.99
CA LYS A 31 -16.11 -21.94 13.74
C LYS A 31 -16.82 -23.12 13.08
N SER A 32 -18.08 -22.92 12.66
CA SER A 32 -18.85 -23.99 12.02
C SER A 32 -18.26 -24.37 10.66
N GLU A 33 -17.87 -23.40 9.84
CA GLU A 33 -17.31 -23.63 8.51
C GLU A 33 -15.92 -24.26 8.57
N LEU A 34 -15.08 -23.87 9.55
CA LEU A 34 -13.80 -24.53 9.78
C LEU A 34 -13.99 -25.99 10.18
N THR A 35 -14.92 -26.26 11.11
CA THR A 35 -15.23 -27.62 11.57
C THR A 35 -15.74 -28.48 10.42
N TYR A 36 -16.69 -27.95 9.64
CA TYR A 36 -17.22 -28.59 8.45
C TYR A 36 -16.11 -28.90 7.43
N SER A 37 -15.33 -27.89 7.04
CA SER A 37 -14.27 -28.03 6.04
C SER A 37 -13.20 -29.03 6.47
N MET A 38 -12.78 -28.99 7.73
CA MET A 38 -11.82 -29.95 8.29
C MET A 38 -12.37 -31.38 8.25
N ASN A 39 -13.64 -31.59 8.61
CA ASN A 39 -14.26 -32.91 8.61
C ASN A 39 -14.42 -33.48 7.19
N GLU A 40 -14.77 -32.65 6.20
CA GLU A 40 -14.91 -33.09 4.81
C GLU A 40 -13.55 -33.33 4.15
N LEU A 41 -12.56 -32.45 4.38
CA LEU A 41 -11.23 -32.59 3.78
C LEU A 41 -10.44 -33.75 4.41
N LYS A 42 -10.71 -34.14 5.66
CA LYS A 42 -10.14 -35.36 6.27
C LYS A 42 -10.53 -36.65 5.54
N LYS A 43 -11.61 -36.64 4.75
CA LYS A 43 -12.04 -37.81 3.95
C LYS A 43 -11.25 -37.94 2.64
N GLN A 44 -10.47 -36.92 2.26
CA GLN A 44 -9.68 -36.93 1.03
C GLN A 44 -8.36 -37.70 1.24
N ALA A 45 -7.72 -38.11 0.14
CA ALA A 45 -6.48 -38.90 0.18
C ALA A 45 -5.34 -38.17 0.91
N GLN A 46 -5.27 -36.85 0.81
CA GLN A 46 -4.32 -36.00 1.53
C GLN A 46 -5.05 -35.20 2.60
N ALA A 47 -5.32 -35.84 3.74
CA ALA A 47 -6.02 -35.22 4.84
C ALA A 47 -5.21 -34.04 5.42
N PRO A 48 -5.83 -32.87 5.67
CA PRO A 48 -5.19 -31.79 6.39
C PRO A 48 -4.96 -32.17 7.85
N TYR A 49 -3.76 -31.85 8.36
CA TYR A 49 -3.45 -32.02 9.78
C TYR A 49 -3.71 -30.72 10.56
N TYR A 50 -3.69 -29.57 9.89
CA TYR A 50 -3.99 -28.25 10.47
C TYR A 50 -4.73 -27.36 9.48
N MET A 51 -5.71 -26.61 9.99
CA MET A 51 -6.40 -25.55 9.28
C MET A 51 -6.69 -24.36 10.20
N ASN A 52 -6.69 -23.16 9.65
CA ASN A 52 -7.27 -21.98 10.30
C ASN A 52 -8.07 -21.13 9.32
N LEU A 53 -8.91 -20.25 9.86
CA LEU A 53 -9.56 -19.17 9.15
C LEU A 53 -9.19 -17.85 9.82
N ARG A 54 -8.52 -16.95 9.09
CA ARG A 54 -8.29 -15.57 9.52
C ARG A 54 -9.19 -14.61 8.75
N ALA A 55 -10.14 -13.96 9.43
CA ALA A 55 -10.95 -12.89 8.84
C ALA A 55 -10.50 -11.53 9.38
N MET A 56 -10.48 -10.53 8.52
CA MET A 56 -9.99 -9.18 8.81
C MET A 56 -11.08 -8.19 8.36
N ASP A 57 -11.69 -7.48 9.31
CA ASP A 57 -12.64 -6.39 9.09
C ASP A 57 -11.87 -5.07 9.27
N ASP A 58 -11.64 -4.38 8.16
CA ASP A 58 -10.79 -3.20 8.05
C ASP A 58 -11.65 -1.99 7.72
N TYR A 59 -11.81 -1.11 8.71
CA TYR A 59 -12.44 0.20 8.56
C TYR A 59 -11.35 1.26 8.56
N THR A 60 -11.27 2.06 7.49
CA THR A 60 -10.25 3.09 7.31
C THR A 60 -10.86 4.39 6.82
N VAL A 61 -10.45 5.50 7.45
CA VAL A 61 -10.67 6.87 6.98
C VAL A 61 -9.33 7.47 6.56
N ASN A 62 -9.25 7.97 5.33
CA ASN A 62 -8.07 8.63 4.80
C ASN A 62 -8.44 10.02 4.27
N VAL A 63 -7.80 11.06 4.80
CA VAL A 63 -7.97 12.45 4.35
C VAL A 63 -6.60 13.00 4.00
N THR A 64 -6.41 13.36 2.74
CA THR A 64 -5.17 13.95 2.22
C THR A 64 -5.45 15.36 1.72
N SER A 65 -4.71 16.33 2.25
CA SER A 65 -4.67 17.70 1.76
C SER A 65 -3.31 18.01 1.14
N SER A 66 -3.31 18.76 0.05
CA SER A 66 -2.11 19.24 -0.65
C SER A 66 -2.24 20.73 -0.91
N PHE A 67 -1.27 21.52 -0.46
CA PHE A 67 -1.26 22.98 -0.60
C PHE A 67 -2.65 23.60 -0.33
N GLY A 68 -3.26 23.32 0.81
CA GLY A 68 -4.53 23.90 1.24
C GLY A 68 -5.79 23.45 0.50
N ALA A 69 -5.72 22.38 -0.29
CA ALA A 69 -6.88 21.78 -0.96
C ALA A 69 -6.90 20.27 -0.74
N ILE A 70 -8.09 19.70 -0.54
CA ILE A 70 -8.26 18.26 -0.38
C ILE A 70 -7.90 17.56 -1.69
N ALA A 71 -6.86 16.72 -1.64
CA ALA A 71 -6.45 15.87 -2.74
C ALA A 71 -7.30 14.60 -2.81
N SER A 72 -7.61 14.00 -1.66
CA SER A 72 -8.51 12.86 -1.55
C SER A 72 -9.09 12.76 -0.14
N SER A 73 -10.35 12.37 -0.03
CA SER A 73 -11.03 12.10 1.24
C SER A 73 -11.89 10.85 1.07
N ARG A 74 -11.57 9.78 1.79
CA ARG A 74 -12.18 8.46 1.58
C ARG A 74 -12.43 7.77 2.89
N GLU A 75 -13.60 7.16 2.97
CA GLU A 75 -13.98 6.23 4.02
C GLU A 75 -14.26 4.89 3.36
N THR A 76 -13.63 3.83 3.88
CA THR A 76 -13.74 2.49 3.30
C THR A 76 -13.87 1.47 4.41
N ARG A 77 -14.78 0.51 4.22
CA ARG A 77 -14.83 -0.71 5.03
C ARG A 77 -14.79 -1.92 4.11
N MET A 78 -13.91 -2.87 4.42
CA MET A 78 -13.86 -4.14 3.71
C MET A 78 -13.59 -5.27 4.69
N ARG A 79 -14.17 -6.43 4.39
CA ARG A 79 -13.92 -7.66 5.14
C ARG A 79 -13.29 -8.69 4.23
N THR A 80 -12.16 -9.26 4.64
CA THR A 80 -11.45 -10.29 3.88
C THR A 80 -11.18 -11.52 4.72
N LEU A 81 -11.03 -12.67 4.07
CA LEU A 81 -10.74 -13.95 4.70
C LEU A 81 -9.56 -14.63 4.01
N VAL A 82 -8.66 -15.18 4.83
CA VAL A 82 -7.52 -15.99 4.44
C VAL A 82 -7.58 -17.30 5.23
N PRO A 83 -8.06 -18.40 4.63
CA PRO A 83 -7.84 -19.73 5.18
C PRO A 83 -6.35 -20.10 5.15
N GLN A 84 -5.88 -20.94 6.07
CA GLN A 84 -4.63 -21.67 5.92
C GLN A 84 -4.94 -23.16 5.95
N VAL A 85 -4.36 -23.92 5.02
CA VAL A 85 -4.54 -25.37 4.92
C VAL A 85 -3.17 -26.03 4.86
N ARG A 86 -2.86 -26.88 5.85
CA ARG A 86 -1.60 -27.63 5.91
C ARG A 86 -1.82 -29.13 5.76
N LEU A 87 -1.14 -29.71 4.78
CA LEU A 87 -1.17 -31.13 4.39
C LEU A 87 0.20 -31.77 4.63
N GLY A 88 0.23 -33.02 5.07
CA GLY A 88 1.48 -33.71 5.43
C GLY A 88 1.56 -33.94 6.94
N SER A 89 2.67 -33.53 7.55
CA SER A 89 2.87 -33.58 9.01
C SER A 89 3.59 -32.34 9.52
N LEU A 90 3.80 -32.24 10.84
CA LEU A 90 4.58 -31.14 11.42
C LEU A 90 6.00 -31.11 10.87
N GLU A 91 6.58 -32.28 10.56
CA GLU A 91 7.96 -32.42 10.09
C GLU A 91 8.12 -31.99 8.62
N LEU A 92 7.18 -32.39 7.76
CA LEU A 92 7.20 -32.10 6.33
C LEU A 92 5.79 -31.81 5.80
N ASP A 93 5.57 -30.56 5.37
CA ASP A 93 4.30 -30.14 4.79
C ASP A 93 4.48 -29.24 3.55
N ASN A 94 3.36 -28.76 3.02
CA ASN A 94 3.27 -27.88 1.86
C ASN A 94 3.87 -26.47 2.04
N PHE A 95 4.39 -26.13 3.23
CA PHE A 95 5.09 -24.87 3.51
C PHE A 95 6.61 -25.05 3.65
N LYS A 96 7.16 -26.26 3.52
CA LYS A 96 8.61 -26.52 3.69
C LYS A 96 9.50 -25.62 2.84
N TYR A 97 9.12 -25.42 1.57
CA TYR A 97 9.89 -24.62 0.58
C TYR A 97 9.08 -23.46 0.00
N ASN A 98 8.04 -23.04 0.70
CA ASN A 98 7.10 -22.03 0.25
C ASN A 98 6.46 -21.34 1.47
N SER A 99 6.48 -20.00 1.51
CA SER A 99 5.95 -19.24 2.64
C SER A 99 4.47 -18.87 2.50
N GLN A 100 3.82 -19.19 1.38
CA GLN A 100 2.46 -18.71 1.07
C GLN A 100 1.48 -19.85 0.75
N GLY A 101 0.26 -19.81 1.27
CA GLY A 101 -0.79 -20.82 1.09
C GLY A 101 -1.57 -20.70 -0.22
N ALA A 102 -1.20 -19.77 -1.10
CA ALA A 102 -1.78 -19.60 -2.43
C ALA A 102 -0.77 -19.00 -3.40
N ALA A 103 -1.02 -19.15 -4.71
CA ALA A 103 -0.21 -18.54 -5.76
C ALA A 103 -0.29 -17.01 -5.70
N GLN A 104 0.84 -16.35 -5.93
CA GLN A 104 0.90 -14.89 -6.12
C GLN A 104 0.19 -14.50 -7.41
N ASP A 105 -0.53 -13.38 -7.38
CA ASP A 105 -1.13 -12.79 -8.58
C ASP A 105 -0.01 -12.15 -9.44
N PRO A 106 0.22 -12.59 -10.69
CA PRO A 106 1.25 -12.04 -11.56
C PRO A 106 1.11 -10.53 -11.84
N ARG A 107 -0.10 -9.96 -11.71
CA ARG A 107 -0.39 -8.54 -11.94
C ARG A 107 -0.28 -7.70 -10.67
N ARG A 108 -0.61 -8.27 -9.51
CA ARG A 108 -0.64 -7.56 -8.21
C ARG A 108 0.58 -7.84 -7.32
N GLY A 109 1.40 -8.83 -7.65
CA GLY A 109 2.61 -9.21 -6.92
C GLY A 109 2.39 -9.91 -5.58
N ASN A 110 1.20 -9.78 -4.96
CA ASN A 110 0.88 -10.33 -3.65
C ASN A 110 -0.22 -11.39 -3.69
N VAL A 111 -0.26 -12.24 -2.66
CA VAL A 111 -1.36 -13.20 -2.44
C VAL A 111 -2.60 -12.44 -1.95
N SER A 112 -3.78 -12.83 -2.43
CA SER A 112 -5.06 -12.23 -2.07
C SER A 112 -5.94 -13.19 -1.26
N GLY A 113 -6.70 -12.64 -0.31
CA GLY A 113 -7.81 -13.34 0.34
C GLY A 113 -9.09 -13.28 -0.48
N VAL A 114 -10.19 -13.73 0.10
CA VAL A 114 -11.54 -13.58 -0.47
C VAL A 114 -12.29 -12.49 0.29
N PHE A 115 -13.05 -11.64 -0.40
CA PHE A 115 -13.95 -10.68 0.26
C PHE A 115 -15.14 -11.41 0.88
N LEU A 116 -15.52 -11.00 2.09
CA LEU A 116 -16.74 -11.45 2.77
C LEU A 116 -17.78 -10.33 2.76
N PRO A 117 -19.08 -10.67 2.68
CA PRO A 117 -20.15 -9.73 2.99
C PRO A 117 -19.96 -9.03 4.35
N LEU A 118 -20.34 -7.75 4.40
CA LEU A 118 -20.32 -6.95 5.64
C LEU A 118 -21.56 -7.19 6.52
N ASP A 119 -22.66 -7.63 5.91
CA ASP A 119 -23.92 -7.99 6.59
C ASP A 119 -23.86 -9.44 7.10
N ASP A 120 -23.74 -9.62 8.41
CA ASP A 120 -23.64 -10.93 9.05
C ASP A 120 -24.91 -11.80 8.87
N GLU A 121 -26.05 -11.23 8.46
CA GLU A 121 -27.25 -12.01 8.13
C GLU A 121 -27.11 -12.80 6.81
N THR A 122 -26.12 -12.47 5.98
CA THR A 122 -25.91 -13.07 4.65
C THR A 122 -25.08 -14.35 4.72
N THR A 123 -25.49 -15.26 5.62
CA THR A 123 -24.75 -16.47 6.01
C THR A 123 -24.34 -17.34 4.81
N GLU A 124 -25.20 -17.51 3.80
CA GLU A 124 -24.91 -18.33 2.62
C GLU A 124 -23.79 -17.75 1.75
N GLY A 125 -23.78 -16.42 1.55
CA GLY A 125 -22.72 -15.74 0.79
C GLY A 125 -21.37 -15.83 1.51
N ILE A 126 -21.36 -15.66 2.84
CA ILE A 126 -20.14 -15.82 3.65
C ILE A 126 -19.66 -17.28 3.58
N ARG A 127 -20.56 -18.26 3.71
CA ARG A 127 -20.25 -19.70 3.62
C ARG A 127 -19.66 -20.07 2.27
N GLU A 128 -20.27 -19.65 1.15
CA GLU A 128 -19.75 -19.93 -0.19
C GLU A 128 -18.34 -19.35 -0.36
N ALA A 129 -18.12 -18.11 0.08
CA ALA A 129 -16.81 -17.46 0.01
C ALA A 129 -15.74 -18.22 0.81
N ILE A 130 -16.05 -18.62 2.06
CA ILE A 130 -15.16 -19.44 2.90
C ILE A 130 -14.86 -20.78 2.22
N TRP A 131 -15.90 -21.49 1.79
CA TRP A 131 -15.80 -22.82 1.18
C TRP A 131 -14.93 -22.79 -0.08
N ARG A 132 -15.22 -21.88 -1.01
CA ARG A 132 -14.48 -21.73 -2.27
C ARG A 132 -13.01 -21.46 -2.02
N GLU A 133 -12.72 -20.48 -1.17
CA GLU A 133 -11.36 -20.05 -0.94
C GLU A 133 -10.55 -21.11 -0.16
N THR A 134 -11.20 -21.87 0.73
CA THR A 134 -10.63 -23.03 1.41
C THR A 134 -10.27 -24.14 0.42
N LEU A 135 -11.18 -24.47 -0.51
CA LEU A 135 -10.92 -25.49 -1.53
C LEU A 135 -9.81 -25.07 -2.50
N LYS A 136 -9.74 -23.80 -2.87
CA LYS A 136 -8.65 -23.25 -3.69
C LYS A 136 -7.30 -23.41 -2.99
N ARG A 137 -7.21 -23.06 -1.70
CA ARG A 137 -5.99 -23.24 -0.90
C ARG A 137 -5.65 -24.70 -0.65
N TYR A 138 -6.63 -25.57 -0.45
CA TYR A 138 -6.42 -27.02 -0.35
C TYR A 138 -5.77 -27.56 -1.64
N LYS A 139 -6.33 -27.26 -2.81
CA LYS A 139 -5.75 -27.70 -4.11
C LYS A 139 -4.32 -27.22 -4.30
N PHE A 140 -4.04 -25.97 -3.94
CA PHE A 140 -2.68 -25.42 -3.97
C PHE A 140 -1.75 -26.16 -2.99
N ALA A 141 -2.22 -26.43 -1.77
CA ALA A 141 -1.47 -27.19 -0.77
C ALA A 141 -1.13 -28.61 -1.25
N GLN A 142 -2.02 -29.28 -1.99
CA GLN A 142 -1.74 -30.60 -2.58
C GLN A 142 -0.54 -30.54 -3.54
N GLN A 143 -0.54 -29.55 -4.44
CA GLN A 143 0.55 -29.34 -5.40
C GLN A 143 1.87 -29.05 -4.67
N GLN A 144 1.86 -28.17 -3.67
CA GLN A 144 3.05 -27.79 -2.93
C GLN A 144 3.58 -28.90 -2.02
N LEU A 145 2.71 -29.78 -1.50
CA LEU A 145 3.14 -30.96 -0.75
C LEU A 145 3.94 -31.92 -1.63
N GLU A 146 3.50 -32.15 -2.87
CA GLU A 146 4.23 -33.00 -3.82
C GLU A 146 5.59 -32.39 -4.20
N VAL A 147 5.62 -31.08 -4.47
CA VAL A 147 6.89 -30.33 -4.67
C VAL A 147 7.81 -30.49 -3.46
N SER A 148 7.26 -30.39 -2.24
CA SER A 148 8.05 -30.49 -1.01
C SER A 148 8.62 -31.89 -0.79
N LYS A 149 7.84 -32.94 -1.06
CA LYS A 149 8.33 -34.32 -1.03
C LYS A 149 9.45 -34.56 -2.05
N THR A 150 9.28 -34.08 -3.30
CA THR A 150 10.30 -34.26 -4.34
C THR A 150 11.59 -33.50 -4.03
N LYS A 151 11.50 -32.28 -3.48
CA LYS A 151 12.70 -31.52 -3.10
C LYS A 151 13.41 -32.11 -1.88
N ALA A 152 12.65 -32.63 -0.92
CA ALA A 152 13.21 -33.24 0.28
C ALA A 152 14.05 -34.51 0.00
N THR A 153 13.82 -35.22 -1.12
CA THR A 153 14.66 -36.39 -1.48
C THR A 153 16.04 -36.02 -2.02
N VAL A 154 16.22 -34.77 -2.44
CA VAL A 154 17.48 -34.22 -2.95
C VAL A 154 18.06 -33.14 -2.03
N SER A 155 17.61 -33.09 -0.77
CA SER A 155 18.07 -32.08 0.17
C SER A 155 19.55 -32.23 0.51
N VAL A 156 20.16 -31.10 0.85
CA VAL A 156 21.58 -31.03 1.25
C VAL A 156 21.74 -31.19 2.76
N GLU A 157 22.89 -31.69 3.22
CA GLU A 157 23.15 -31.94 4.65
C GLU A 157 23.05 -30.68 5.53
N ASP A 158 23.32 -29.51 4.96
CA ASP A 158 23.32 -28.20 5.65
C ASP A 158 21.93 -27.55 5.77
N GLU A 159 20.85 -28.22 5.33
CA GLU A 159 19.49 -27.70 5.47
C GLU A 159 19.02 -27.71 6.93
N ASP A 160 18.22 -26.70 7.31
CA ASP A 160 17.61 -26.62 8.63
C ASP A 160 16.67 -27.81 8.92
N LYS A 161 16.90 -28.45 10.07
CA LYS A 161 16.23 -29.71 10.47
C LYS A 161 14.99 -29.50 11.33
N ALA A 162 14.64 -28.25 11.68
CA ALA A 162 13.43 -28.00 12.45
C ALA A 162 12.18 -28.34 11.62
N PRO A 163 11.08 -28.74 12.29
CA PRO A 163 9.83 -29.04 11.62
C PRO A 163 9.32 -27.86 10.78
N CYS A 164 8.38 -28.13 9.86
CA CYS A 164 7.72 -27.10 9.07
C CYS A 164 6.75 -26.26 9.90
N PHE A 165 6.27 -26.81 11.01
CA PHE A 165 5.30 -26.16 11.87
C PHE A 165 5.47 -26.55 13.34
N SER A 166 5.30 -25.60 14.26
CA SER A 166 5.36 -25.83 15.70
C SER A 166 3.95 -25.97 16.30
N GLY A 167 3.82 -26.85 17.28
CA GLY A 167 2.65 -26.87 18.17
C GLY A 167 2.65 -25.65 19.11
N VAL A 168 1.46 -25.15 19.45
CA VAL A 168 1.26 -24.04 20.39
C VAL A 168 0.04 -24.33 21.27
N THR A 169 -0.07 -23.64 22.41
CA THR A 169 -1.30 -23.66 23.20
C THR A 169 -2.38 -22.88 22.45
N ALA A 170 -3.55 -23.50 22.27
CA ALA A 170 -4.69 -22.84 21.67
C ALA A 170 -5.25 -21.76 22.61
N GLU A 171 -5.20 -20.52 22.15
CA GLU A 171 -5.63 -19.35 22.91
C GLU A 171 -7.11 -19.04 22.67
N LYS A 172 -7.81 -18.58 23.71
CA LYS A 172 -9.19 -18.06 23.60
C LYS A 172 -9.23 -16.64 24.12
N TYR A 173 -9.45 -15.70 23.21
CA TYR A 173 -9.48 -14.27 23.50
C TYR A 173 -10.55 -13.58 22.67
N TYR A 174 -11.33 -12.71 23.29
CA TYR A 174 -12.41 -12.00 22.62
C TYR A 174 -12.49 -10.56 23.10
N GLU A 175 -12.41 -9.64 22.15
CA GLU A 175 -12.83 -8.25 22.32
C GLU A 175 -14.14 -8.00 21.57
N ALA A 176 -15.09 -7.30 22.21
CA ALA A 176 -16.30 -6.84 21.56
C ALA A 176 -15.97 -5.89 20.39
N PRO A 177 -16.83 -5.80 19.35
CA PRO A 177 -16.69 -4.77 18.31
C PRO A 177 -16.76 -3.39 18.96
N LEU A 178 -16.02 -2.43 18.39
CA LEU A 178 -16.09 -1.04 18.82
C LEU A 178 -17.40 -0.41 18.28
N ASP A 179 -18.13 0.27 19.16
CA ASP A 179 -19.37 0.93 18.79
C ASP A 179 -19.10 2.28 18.11
N GLY A 180 -19.83 2.59 17.04
CA GLY A 180 -19.81 3.91 16.39
C GLY A 180 -18.49 4.27 15.72
N ILE A 181 -17.76 3.29 15.16
CA ILE A 181 -16.49 3.52 14.47
C ILE A 181 -16.58 4.54 13.33
N ASP A 182 -17.75 4.61 12.69
CA ASP A 182 -18.13 5.54 11.63
C ASP A 182 -18.26 7.00 12.10
N LYS A 183 -18.23 7.23 13.42
CA LYS A 183 -18.43 8.55 14.04
C LYS A 183 -17.19 9.03 14.80
N ILE A 184 -16.13 8.23 14.86
CA ILE A 184 -14.89 8.59 15.56
C ILE A 184 -14.19 9.75 14.85
N VAL A 185 -14.23 9.78 13.51
CA VAL A 185 -13.64 10.85 12.71
C VAL A 185 -14.73 11.74 12.14
N ASP A 186 -14.75 13.00 12.57
CA ASP A 186 -15.48 14.04 11.83
C ASP A 186 -14.65 14.45 10.60
N VAL A 187 -14.98 13.85 9.46
CA VAL A 187 -14.24 14.03 8.19
C VAL A 187 -14.18 15.52 7.80
N ALA A 188 -15.27 16.26 7.92
CA ALA A 188 -15.32 17.68 7.52
C ALA A 188 -14.42 18.55 8.40
N VAL A 189 -14.37 18.28 9.71
CA VAL A 189 -13.45 18.97 10.63
C VAL A 189 -11.99 18.67 10.27
N TRP A 190 -11.67 17.42 9.96
CA TRP A 190 -10.32 17.01 9.59
C TRP A 190 -9.90 17.53 8.21
N GLU A 191 -10.80 17.59 7.23
CA GLU A 191 -10.55 18.22 5.93
C GLU A 191 -10.12 19.68 6.12
N LYS A 192 -10.90 20.45 6.89
CA LYS A 192 -10.58 21.85 7.19
C LYS A 192 -9.24 21.98 7.90
N ARG A 193 -8.99 21.13 8.91
CA ARG A 193 -7.74 21.14 9.69
C ARG A 193 -6.52 20.85 8.81
N LEU A 194 -6.58 19.83 7.95
CA LEU A 194 -5.47 19.46 7.07
C LEU A 194 -5.25 20.48 5.95
N ASN A 195 -6.31 21.12 5.44
CA ASN A 195 -6.20 22.25 4.51
C ASN A 195 -5.43 23.42 5.15
N GLU A 196 -5.73 23.79 6.39
CA GLU A 196 -5.00 24.87 7.07
C GLU A 196 -3.53 24.50 7.33
N VAL A 197 -3.23 23.25 7.70
CA VAL A 197 -1.84 22.77 7.86
C VAL A 197 -1.08 22.78 6.54
N SER A 198 -1.64 22.22 5.47
CA SER A 198 -0.93 22.10 4.18
C SER A 198 -0.86 23.42 3.42
N ALA A 199 -1.76 24.38 3.69
CA ALA A 199 -1.75 25.70 3.06
C ALA A 199 -0.46 26.49 3.32
N VAL A 200 0.24 26.23 4.43
CA VAL A 200 1.49 26.94 4.76
C VAL A 200 2.58 26.69 3.71
N PHE A 201 2.55 25.54 3.03
CA PHE A 201 3.50 25.20 1.98
C PHE A 201 3.37 26.11 0.75
N LYS A 202 2.22 26.79 0.55
CA LYS A 202 2.04 27.78 -0.53
C LYS A 202 3.03 28.95 -0.44
N ALA A 203 3.53 29.24 0.77
CA ALA A 203 4.49 30.32 0.98
C ALA A 203 5.87 30.03 0.37
N CYS A 204 6.16 28.78 -0.02
CA CYS A 204 7.42 28.38 -0.64
C CYS A 204 7.17 27.87 -2.07
N PRO A 205 7.28 28.73 -3.10
CA PRO A 205 7.01 28.35 -4.48
C PRO A 205 7.94 27.25 -5.00
N GLU A 206 9.13 27.07 -4.41
CA GLU A 206 10.08 26.01 -4.80
C GLU A 206 9.66 24.58 -4.43
N LEU A 207 8.66 24.42 -3.56
CA LEU A 207 8.14 23.09 -3.22
C LEU A 207 7.41 22.47 -4.41
N GLN A 208 7.77 21.23 -4.75
CA GLN A 208 7.01 20.39 -5.68
C GLN A 208 5.83 19.74 -4.96
N GLN A 209 6.03 19.32 -3.71
CA GLN A 209 5.03 18.67 -2.88
C GLN A 209 4.92 19.35 -1.51
N GLY A 210 3.70 19.46 -0.99
CA GLY A 210 3.42 19.95 0.35
C GLY A 210 2.07 19.41 0.82
N MET A 211 2.10 18.30 1.55
CA MET A 211 0.93 17.48 1.88
C MET A 211 0.80 17.22 3.37
N ALA A 212 -0.45 17.07 3.81
CA ALA A 212 -0.82 16.58 5.13
C ALA A 212 -1.86 15.47 4.97
N ASN A 213 -1.59 14.27 5.51
CA ASN A 213 -2.46 13.11 5.40
C ASN A 213 -2.84 12.54 6.77
N LEU A 214 -4.14 12.46 7.06
CA LEU A 214 -4.70 11.67 8.16
C LEU A 214 -5.03 10.26 7.65
N THR A 215 -4.62 9.25 8.41
CA THR A 215 -5.14 7.88 8.31
C THR A 215 -5.65 7.46 9.68
N PHE A 216 -6.94 7.13 9.77
CA PHE A 216 -7.53 6.47 10.94
C PHE A 216 -7.97 5.07 10.53
N GLN A 217 -7.64 4.06 11.33
CA GLN A 217 -7.96 2.67 11.03
C GLN A 217 -8.45 1.94 12.29
N VAL A 218 -9.55 1.21 12.15
CA VAL A 218 -10.00 0.17 13.08
C VAL A 218 -9.87 -1.17 12.35
N TYR A 219 -8.92 -1.99 12.79
CA TYR A 219 -8.60 -3.28 12.20
C TYR A 219 -8.96 -4.40 13.16
N ARG A 220 -10.07 -5.10 12.88
CA ARG A 220 -10.58 -6.20 13.72
C ARG A 220 -10.25 -7.54 13.09
N THR A 221 -9.48 -8.36 13.79
CA THR A 221 -9.04 -9.68 13.31
C THR A 221 -9.75 -10.77 14.06
N TYR A 222 -10.28 -11.74 13.32
CA TYR A 222 -10.83 -13.01 13.80
C TYR A 222 -9.89 -14.13 13.38
N LEU A 223 -9.54 -15.02 14.30
CA LEU A 223 -8.79 -16.24 14.00
C LEU A 223 -9.41 -17.43 14.72
N VAL A 224 -9.76 -18.45 13.96
CA VAL A 224 -10.20 -19.75 14.47
C VAL A 224 -9.34 -20.86 13.88
N SER A 225 -8.93 -21.84 14.69
CA SER A 225 -8.06 -22.93 14.24
C SER A 225 -8.61 -24.32 14.57
N SER A 226 -8.18 -25.33 13.82
CA SER A 226 -8.56 -26.73 14.03
C SER A 226 -7.98 -27.30 15.34
N GLU A 227 -7.05 -26.59 15.96
CA GLU A 227 -6.47 -26.89 17.28
C GLU A 227 -7.26 -26.23 18.43
N GLY A 228 -8.28 -25.43 18.11
CA GLY A 228 -9.20 -24.83 19.08
C GLY A 228 -8.89 -23.39 19.49
N ALA A 229 -7.98 -22.70 18.77
CA ALA A 229 -7.74 -21.28 18.99
C ALA A 229 -8.98 -20.47 18.54
N GLU A 230 -9.35 -19.47 19.33
CA GLU A 230 -10.46 -18.55 19.09
C GLU A 230 -10.01 -17.15 19.53
N VAL A 231 -9.44 -16.36 18.62
CA VAL A 231 -8.90 -15.03 18.92
C VAL A 231 -9.65 -13.98 18.13
N VAL A 232 -10.25 -13.01 18.82
CA VAL A 232 -10.84 -11.80 18.23
C VAL A 232 -10.27 -10.57 18.93
N GLN A 233 -9.59 -9.70 18.18
CA GLN A 233 -8.94 -8.50 18.71
C GLN A 233 -9.13 -7.29 17.79
N ASN A 234 -9.21 -6.09 18.37
CA ASN A 234 -9.24 -4.82 17.66
C ASN A 234 -7.86 -4.14 17.74
N ARG A 235 -7.45 -3.53 16.63
CA ARG A 235 -6.33 -2.57 16.61
C ARG A 235 -6.87 -1.24 16.11
N VAL A 236 -6.65 -0.18 16.87
CA VAL A 236 -7.03 1.18 16.49
C VAL A 236 -5.75 1.98 16.24
N SER A 237 -5.73 2.79 15.20
CA SER A 237 -4.63 3.71 14.94
C SER A 237 -5.11 5.00 14.30
N ALA A 238 -4.53 6.11 14.72
CA ALA A 238 -4.67 7.41 14.11
C ALA A 238 -3.28 7.95 13.79
N ARG A 239 -3.05 8.35 12.54
CA ARG A 239 -1.76 8.86 12.07
C ARG A 239 -1.93 10.10 11.24
N VAL A 240 -1.16 11.15 11.53
CA VAL A 240 -0.97 12.28 10.62
C VAL A 240 0.45 12.26 10.08
N MET A 241 0.59 12.33 8.76
CA MET A 241 1.87 12.45 8.07
C MET A 241 1.93 13.79 7.36
N LEU A 242 2.95 14.59 7.66
CA LEU A 242 3.33 15.77 6.89
C LEU A 242 4.46 15.37 5.95
N SER A 243 4.34 15.76 4.67
CA SER A 243 5.34 15.46 3.65
C SER A 243 5.53 16.64 2.74
N ALA A 244 6.78 17.04 2.51
CA ALA A 244 7.12 18.06 1.54
C ALA A 244 8.37 17.67 0.77
N SER A 245 8.47 18.13 -0.47
CA SER A 245 9.67 17.91 -1.28
C SER A 245 9.94 19.08 -2.24
N LEU A 246 11.22 19.28 -2.53
CA LEU A 246 11.68 20.18 -3.58
C LEU A 246 12.85 19.57 -4.35
N LYS A 247 13.31 20.29 -5.37
CA LYS A 247 14.43 19.87 -6.20
C LYS A 247 15.60 20.86 -6.07
N ALA A 248 16.80 20.32 -5.83
CA ALA A 248 18.03 21.09 -5.83
C ALA A 248 18.47 21.48 -7.26
N ALA A 249 19.40 22.44 -7.37
CA ALA A 249 19.89 22.93 -8.67
C ALA A 249 20.50 21.83 -9.57
N ASP A 250 21.03 20.76 -8.97
CA ASP A 250 21.58 19.60 -9.68
C ASP A 250 20.56 18.51 -10.01
N GLY A 251 19.26 18.77 -9.77
CA GLY A 251 18.16 17.86 -10.06
C GLY A 251 17.81 16.87 -8.93
N MET A 252 18.56 16.87 -7.83
CA MET A 252 18.29 15.97 -6.70
C MET A 252 16.96 16.33 -6.04
N VAL A 253 16.06 15.34 -5.93
CA VAL A 253 14.80 15.48 -5.17
C VAL A 253 15.10 15.30 -3.68
N LEU A 254 14.65 16.26 -2.89
CA LEU A 254 14.86 16.35 -1.45
C LEU A 254 13.50 16.24 -0.76
N PRO A 255 13.11 15.04 -0.28
CA PRO A 255 11.90 14.87 0.50
C PRO A 255 12.17 15.07 2.00
N LEU A 256 11.21 15.58 2.75
CA LEU A 256 11.14 15.47 4.22
C LEU A 256 9.77 14.94 4.61
N ASN A 257 9.74 14.11 5.65
CA ASN A 257 8.52 13.57 6.23
C ASN A 257 8.54 13.77 7.75
N MET A 258 7.35 13.94 8.32
CA MET A 258 7.13 13.96 9.77
C MET A 258 5.86 13.20 10.09
N ASP A 259 5.91 12.37 11.13
CA ASP A 259 4.78 11.54 11.53
C ASP A 259 4.33 11.84 12.95
N TYR A 260 3.02 11.77 13.15
CA TYR A 260 2.38 11.74 14.45
C TYR A 260 1.50 10.50 14.51
N PHE A 261 1.63 9.73 15.59
CA PHE A 261 0.85 8.54 15.84
C PHE A 261 0.15 8.68 17.19
N ALA A 262 -1.11 8.23 17.24
CA ALA A 262 -1.91 8.06 18.44
C ALA A 262 -2.90 6.92 18.22
N TYR A 263 -3.61 6.50 19.27
CA TYR A 263 -4.67 5.50 19.14
C TYR A 263 -6.00 6.12 18.71
N ASN A 264 -6.25 7.39 19.08
CA ASN A 264 -7.44 8.12 18.66
C ASN A 264 -7.08 9.43 17.93
N PRO A 265 -7.92 9.91 16.99
CA PRO A 265 -7.68 11.16 16.27
C PRO A 265 -7.53 12.37 17.20
N ASP A 266 -8.30 12.40 18.31
CA ASP A 266 -8.36 13.51 19.25
C ASP A 266 -7.07 13.69 20.07
N GLU A 267 -6.25 12.63 20.13
CA GLU A 267 -4.95 12.60 20.81
C GLU A 267 -3.82 13.11 19.90
N LEU A 268 -4.08 13.29 18.60
CA LEU A 268 -3.10 13.83 17.66
C LEU A 268 -2.82 15.32 17.92
N PRO A 269 -1.58 15.79 17.69
CA PRO A 269 -1.17 17.15 18.02
C PRO A 269 -2.05 18.25 17.41
N GLY A 270 -2.38 19.28 18.19
CA GLY A 270 -3.19 20.41 17.73
C GLY A 270 -2.63 21.13 16.49
N ILE A 271 -3.50 21.87 15.82
CA ILE A 271 -3.20 22.54 14.53
C ILE A 271 -1.98 23.46 14.60
N ASP A 272 -1.83 24.24 15.67
CA ASP A 272 -0.72 25.18 15.85
C ASP A 272 0.64 24.49 15.79
N ARG A 273 0.74 23.30 16.40
CA ARG A 273 1.97 22.49 16.37
C ARG A 273 2.25 21.95 14.97
N MET A 274 1.23 21.39 14.31
CA MET A 274 1.38 20.87 12.94
C MET A 274 1.76 21.98 11.94
N VAL A 275 1.19 23.18 12.09
CA VAL A 275 1.52 24.37 11.29
C VAL A 275 2.96 24.83 11.54
N ALA A 276 3.41 24.86 12.80
CA ALA A 276 4.78 25.20 13.15
C ALA A 276 5.78 24.20 12.56
N ASP A 277 5.49 22.91 12.69
CA ASP A 277 6.33 21.82 12.17
C ASP A 277 6.38 21.83 10.63
N ALA A 278 5.28 22.14 9.94
CA ALA A 278 5.25 22.30 8.48
C ALA A 278 6.07 23.51 7.98
N LYS A 279 6.06 24.63 8.73
CA LYS A 279 6.93 25.78 8.43
C LYS A 279 8.40 25.44 8.65
N GLU A 280 8.72 24.73 9.73
CA GLU A 280 10.09 24.30 10.00
C GLU A 280 10.59 23.29 8.96
N MET A 281 9.74 22.36 8.52
CA MET A 281 10.03 21.46 7.40
C MET A 281 10.40 22.23 6.12
N THR A 282 9.65 23.30 5.81
CA THR A 282 9.94 24.17 4.66
C THR A 282 11.30 24.85 4.80
N ARG A 283 11.62 25.38 5.98
CA ARG A 283 12.91 26.01 6.28
C ARG A 283 14.08 25.03 6.11
N ARG A 284 13.92 23.81 6.62
CA ARG A 284 14.92 22.73 6.51
C ARG A 284 15.12 22.28 5.07
N LEU A 285 14.05 22.16 4.29
CA LEU A 285 14.14 21.83 2.86
C LEU A 285 14.92 22.88 2.06
N LEU A 286 14.69 24.16 2.32
CA LEU A 286 15.44 25.24 1.67
C LEU A 286 16.93 25.20 2.07
N ALA A 287 17.24 24.93 3.33
CA ALA A 287 18.63 24.74 3.77
C ALA A 287 19.28 23.52 3.07
N LEU A 288 18.55 22.40 2.96
CA LEU A 288 19.01 21.22 2.24
C LEU A 288 19.22 21.50 0.75
N ARG A 289 18.36 22.28 0.10
CA ARG A 289 18.50 22.68 -1.32
C ARG A 289 19.87 23.30 -1.59
N ASP A 290 20.29 24.17 -0.69
CA ASP A 290 21.50 24.98 -0.82
C ASP A 290 22.74 24.27 -0.23
N ALA A 291 22.55 23.13 0.44
CA ALA A 291 23.62 22.32 1.01
C ALA A 291 24.52 21.69 -0.07
N PRO A 292 25.84 21.58 0.17
CA PRO A 292 26.74 20.90 -0.73
C PRO A 292 26.44 19.39 -0.80
N VAL A 293 26.74 18.80 -1.96
CA VAL A 293 26.66 17.34 -2.13
C VAL A 293 27.85 16.70 -1.41
N ALA A 294 27.57 15.68 -0.61
CA ALA A 294 28.60 14.91 0.05
C ALA A 294 29.38 14.02 -0.93
N ASP A 295 30.68 13.94 -0.72
CA ASP A 295 31.54 12.93 -1.34
C ASP A 295 31.44 11.60 -0.57
N PRO A 296 31.76 10.47 -1.23
CA PRO A 296 31.89 9.19 -0.53
C PRO A 296 32.85 9.31 0.66
N PHE A 297 32.45 8.75 1.79
CA PHE A 297 33.16 8.91 3.04
C PHE A 297 33.14 7.63 3.86
N THR A 298 34.28 7.37 4.48
CA THR A 298 34.46 6.37 5.53
C THR A 298 35.07 7.06 6.75
N GLY A 299 34.44 6.91 7.91
CA GLY A 299 34.90 7.53 9.15
C GLY A 299 33.83 7.46 10.25
N PRO A 300 34.05 8.09 11.41
CA PRO A 300 33.14 7.96 12.54
C PRO A 300 31.85 8.76 12.31
N ALA A 301 30.77 8.31 12.95
CA ALA A 301 29.50 9.00 12.88
C ALA A 301 28.66 8.86 14.17
N ILE A 302 27.70 9.77 14.29
CA ILE A 302 26.61 9.71 15.26
C ILE A 302 25.30 9.56 14.47
N LEU A 303 24.44 8.66 14.91
CA LEU A 303 23.08 8.54 14.40
C LEU A 303 22.12 9.04 15.48
N SER A 304 21.18 9.92 15.12
CA SER A 304 20.09 10.34 16.01
C SER A 304 19.23 9.15 16.43
N GLY A 305 18.40 9.29 17.47
CA GLY A 305 17.53 8.20 17.92
C GLY A 305 16.66 7.58 16.82
N PRO A 306 15.93 8.37 15.99
CA PRO A 306 15.17 7.82 14.86
C PRO A 306 16.06 7.17 13.80
N ALA A 307 17.22 7.78 13.48
CA ALA A 307 18.17 7.22 12.51
C ALA A 307 18.76 5.89 12.99
N SER A 308 19.10 5.81 14.28
CA SER A 308 19.57 4.61 14.96
C SER A 308 18.49 3.52 14.96
N GLY A 309 17.24 3.87 15.25
CA GLY A 309 16.12 2.93 15.23
C GLY A 309 15.94 2.25 13.86
N VAL A 310 15.92 3.02 12.78
CA VAL A 310 15.86 2.47 11.41
C VAL A 310 17.12 1.68 11.08
N PHE A 311 18.30 2.17 11.48
CA PHE A 311 19.56 1.45 11.28
C PHE A 311 19.54 0.06 11.93
N PHE A 312 19.13 -0.07 13.20
CA PHE A 312 18.95 -1.36 13.86
C PHE A 312 17.86 -2.21 13.19
N HIS A 313 16.77 -1.61 12.73
CA HIS A 313 15.70 -2.32 12.02
C HIS A 313 16.23 -3.04 10.77
N GLU A 314 17.00 -2.34 9.94
CA GLU A 314 17.53 -2.87 8.67
C GLU A 314 18.70 -3.83 8.86
N ILE A 315 19.69 -3.46 9.69
CA ILE A 315 20.93 -4.26 9.78
C ILE A 315 20.76 -5.46 10.69
N PHE A 316 19.87 -5.38 11.68
CA PHE A 316 19.73 -6.38 12.73
C PHE A 316 18.33 -6.99 12.76
N GLY A 317 17.29 -6.17 12.81
CA GLY A 317 15.89 -6.57 12.99
C GLY A 317 15.43 -7.69 12.05
N HIS A 318 15.54 -7.51 10.74
CA HIS A 318 15.17 -8.54 9.77
C HIS A 318 16.00 -9.82 9.86
N ARG A 319 17.23 -9.74 10.37
CA ARG A 319 18.09 -10.93 10.57
C ARG A 319 17.77 -11.67 11.86
N LEU A 320 16.89 -11.11 12.69
CA LEU A 320 16.32 -11.79 13.84
C LEU A 320 15.03 -12.55 13.49
N GLU A 321 14.51 -12.42 12.26
CA GLU A 321 13.28 -13.08 11.84
C GLU A 321 13.55 -14.56 11.49
N GLY A 322 13.14 -15.47 12.38
CA GLY A 322 13.48 -16.91 12.37
C GLY A 322 13.34 -17.63 11.03
N HIS A 323 12.27 -17.37 10.29
CA HIS A 323 12.00 -18.01 9.00
C HIS A 323 13.11 -17.79 7.96
N ARG A 324 13.73 -16.60 7.91
CA ARG A 324 14.79 -16.27 6.93
C ARG A 324 16.07 -17.06 7.16
N LEU A 325 16.31 -17.51 8.40
CA LEU A 325 17.51 -18.27 8.75
C LEU A 325 17.45 -19.72 8.23
N LYS A 326 16.31 -20.18 7.69
CA LYS A 326 16.20 -21.49 7.01
C LYS A 326 16.77 -21.50 5.60
N THR A 327 16.64 -20.39 4.85
CA THR A 327 16.90 -20.34 3.39
C THR A 327 18.15 -19.55 3.00
N GLY A 328 18.71 -18.71 3.89
CA GLY A 328 19.95 -17.98 3.59
C GLY A 328 20.34 -16.87 4.57
N GLY A 329 19.41 -16.37 5.41
CA GLY A 329 19.63 -15.30 6.39
C GLY A 329 20.47 -15.69 7.62
N GLN A 330 21.44 -16.59 7.48
CA GLN A 330 22.13 -17.23 8.60
C GLN A 330 23.19 -16.38 9.30
N THR A 331 23.33 -15.09 8.96
CA THR A 331 24.40 -14.19 9.45
C THR A 331 24.63 -14.29 10.96
N PHE A 332 23.54 -14.34 11.75
CA PHE A 332 23.62 -14.39 13.22
C PHE A 332 23.28 -15.78 13.82
N LYS A 333 22.91 -16.78 13.01
CA LYS A 333 22.45 -18.10 13.52
C LYS A 333 23.49 -18.76 14.44
N LYS A 334 24.76 -18.67 14.05
CA LYS A 334 25.89 -19.27 14.80
C LYS A 334 26.41 -18.39 15.94
N MET A 335 25.92 -17.16 16.06
CA MET A 335 26.38 -16.19 17.07
C MET A 335 25.52 -16.20 18.33
N VAL A 336 24.56 -17.12 18.47
CA VAL A 336 23.76 -17.26 19.69
C VAL A 336 24.68 -17.62 20.85
N GLY A 337 24.61 -16.83 21.92
CA GLY A 337 25.52 -16.92 23.07
C GLY A 337 26.83 -16.13 22.90
N GLU A 338 27.09 -15.57 21.72
CA GLU A 338 28.25 -14.72 21.45
C GLU A 338 27.92 -13.23 21.61
N ARG A 339 28.98 -12.45 21.85
CA ARG A 339 28.87 -10.99 21.94
C ARG A 339 28.76 -10.40 20.54
N VAL A 340 27.64 -9.72 20.28
CA VAL A 340 27.34 -9.01 19.02
C VAL A 340 27.34 -7.49 19.18
N LEU A 341 27.17 -6.97 20.40
CA LEU A 341 27.19 -5.55 20.74
C LEU A 341 28.09 -5.29 21.96
N PRO A 342 28.44 -4.02 22.27
CA PRO A 342 29.06 -3.69 23.54
C PRO A 342 28.24 -4.18 24.74
N VAL A 343 28.91 -4.46 25.84
CA VAL A 343 28.32 -5.13 27.02
C VAL A 343 27.16 -4.36 27.63
N ASP A 344 27.12 -3.04 27.46
CA ASP A 344 26.08 -2.19 28.04
C ASP A 344 24.79 -2.18 27.22
N PHE A 345 24.79 -2.72 26.00
CA PHE A 345 23.63 -2.68 25.11
C PHE A 345 22.63 -3.81 25.37
N GLN A 346 21.36 -3.45 25.26
CA GLN A 346 20.21 -4.34 25.27
C GLN A 346 19.39 -4.10 24.01
N VAL A 347 18.93 -5.17 23.37
CA VAL A 347 18.01 -5.06 22.22
C VAL A 347 16.88 -6.06 22.42
N TYR A 348 15.65 -5.58 22.35
CA TYR A 348 14.48 -6.45 22.50
C TYR A 348 13.35 -6.02 21.58
N CYS A 349 12.50 -6.97 21.22
CA CYS A 349 11.27 -6.73 20.49
C CYS A 349 10.08 -7.01 21.42
N ASP A 350 9.24 -6.02 21.69
CA ASP A 350 8.13 -6.13 22.64
C ASP A 350 6.78 -5.66 22.06
N PRO A 351 5.96 -6.58 21.55
CA PRO A 351 4.65 -6.24 21.02
C PRO A 351 3.65 -5.81 22.11
N THR A 352 3.94 -6.03 23.39
CA THR A 352 3.03 -5.69 24.49
C THR A 352 3.10 -4.22 24.90
N LEU A 353 4.13 -3.49 24.46
CA LEU A 353 4.26 -2.06 24.72
C LEU A 353 3.31 -1.23 23.86
N THR A 354 2.54 -0.36 24.50
CA THR A 354 1.70 0.67 23.86
C THR A 354 2.36 2.05 23.86
N ARG A 355 3.30 2.29 24.78
CA ARG A 355 3.97 3.59 24.95
C ARG A 355 5.43 3.41 25.37
N TYR A 356 6.32 4.23 24.82
CA TYR A 356 7.73 4.30 25.21
C TYR A 356 8.23 5.74 25.15
N ALA A 357 9.03 6.17 26.13
CA ALA A 357 9.56 7.53 26.21
C ALA A 357 8.51 8.64 25.99
N GLY A 358 7.30 8.44 26.55
CA GLY A 358 6.20 9.40 26.41
C GLY A 358 5.47 9.39 25.05
N THR A 359 5.83 8.51 24.13
CA THR A 359 5.25 8.42 22.77
C THR A 359 4.54 7.08 22.55
N ASP A 360 3.39 7.09 21.88
CA ASP A 360 2.61 5.88 21.58
C ASP A 360 3.26 5.05 20.47
N LEU A 361 3.05 3.73 20.50
CA LEU A 361 3.72 2.77 19.61
C LEU A 361 2.73 2.04 18.70
N ASN A 362 3.07 1.95 17.42
CA ASN A 362 2.23 1.35 16.39
C ASN A 362 2.50 -0.16 16.22
N GLY A 363 3.62 -0.67 16.72
CA GLY A 363 3.95 -2.11 16.66
C GLY A 363 3.23 -2.97 17.71
N HIS A 364 2.27 -2.40 18.45
CA HIS A 364 1.56 -3.07 19.55
C HIS A 364 0.57 -4.15 19.09
N TYR A 365 0.56 -5.29 19.78
CA TYR A 365 -0.50 -6.30 19.71
C TYR A 365 -0.42 -7.33 20.85
N LEU A 366 -1.55 -8.00 21.14
CA LEU A 366 -1.64 -9.05 22.16
C LEU A 366 -1.46 -10.45 21.59
N TYR A 367 -2.04 -10.70 20.41
CA TYR A 367 -1.92 -11.96 19.68
C TYR A 367 -1.42 -11.69 18.27
N ASP A 368 -0.52 -12.54 17.77
CA ASP A 368 -0.03 -12.46 16.40
C ASP A 368 -1.07 -12.99 15.39
N ASP A 369 -0.74 -12.96 14.10
CA ASP A 369 -1.66 -13.34 13.03
C ASP A 369 -1.80 -14.87 12.84
N GLU A 370 -1.19 -15.65 13.75
CA GLU A 370 -1.35 -17.11 13.92
C GLU A 370 -2.13 -17.47 15.19
N GLY A 371 -2.55 -16.47 15.99
CA GLY A 371 -3.27 -16.64 17.24
C GLY A 371 -2.39 -16.95 18.44
N VAL A 372 -1.07 -16.76 18.33
CA VAL A 372 -0.13 -17.01 19.42
C VAL A 372 -0.02 -15.76 20.29
N ARG A 373 -0.11 -15.94 21.62
CA ARG A 373 0.06 -14.83 22.57
C ARG A 373 1.46 -14.23 22.44
N ALA A 374 1.49 -12.95 22.14
CA ALA A 374 2.72 -12.21 21.93
C ALA A 374 3.45 -11.97 23.26
N ARG A 375 4.79 -12.01 23.22
CA ARG A 375 5.63 -11.68 24.37
C ARG A 375 6.85 -10.90 23.96
N ARG A 376 7.44 -10.19 24.92
CA ARG A 376 8.79 -9.64 24.79
C ARG A 376 9.80 -10.74 24.47
N VAL A 377 10.68 -10.44 23.52
CA VAL A 377 11.85 -11.25 23.16
C VAL A 377 13.10 -10.42 23.42
N ASN A 378 13.92 -10.83 24.39
CA ASN A 378 15.21 -10.20 24.63
C ASN A 378 16.21 -10.74 23.61
N ASN A 379 16.30 -10.10 22.45
CA ASN A 379 17.18 -10.55 21.37
C ASN A 379 18.65 -10.46 21.77
N VAL A 380 19.06 -9.35 22.40
CA VAL A 380 20.43 -9.14 22.89
C VAL A 380 20.37 -8.76 24.37
N GLU A 381 21.11 -9.51 25.19
CA GLU A 381 21.27 -9.24 26.62
C GLU A 381 22.73 -8.95 26.98
N ASN A 382 23.01 -7.76 27.51
CA ASN A 382 24.36 -7.31 27.85
C ASN A 382 25.36 -7.50 26.69
N GLY A 383 24.95 -7.11 25.50
CA GLY A 383 25.70 -7.28 24.25
C GLY A 383 25.72 -8.70 23.67
N VAL A 384 25.11 -9.70 24.31
CA VAL A 384 25.13 -11.12 23.87
C VAL A 384 23.81 -11.50 23.18
N LEU A 385 23.88 -12.07 21.97
CA LEU A 385 22.70 -12.55 21.24
C LEU A 385 22.08 -13.77 21.95
N LYS A 386 20.77 -13.74 22.21
CA LYS A 386 20.05 -14.78 22.97
C LYS A 386 18.97 -15.49 22.17
N GLU A 387 18.10 -14.74 21.48
CA GLU A 387 16.86 -15.27 20.92
C GLU A 387 16.47 -14.58 19.61
N PHE A 388 15.74 -15.32 18.76
CA PHE A 388 15.17 -14.86 17.49
C PHE A 388 13.66 -14.57 17.61
N LEU A 389 13.11 -13.82 16.67
CA LEU A 389 11.67 -13.62 16.50
C LEU A 389 11.08 -14.83 15.78
N MET A 390 10.10 -15.49 16.41
CA MET A 390 9.58 -16.79 15.96
C MET A 390 8.08 -16.70 15.66
N SER A 391 7.74 -17.15 14.46
CA SER A 391 6.40 -17.58 14.07
C SER A 391 6.23 -19.06 14.42
N ARG A 392 5.10 -19.67 14.03
CA ARG A 392 4.94 -21.12 14.11
C ARG A 392 5.76 -21.89 13.07
N VAL A 393 6.57 -21.22 12.26
CA VAL A 393 7.64 -21.86 11.47
C VAL A 393 8.91 -21.87 12.35
N PRO A 394 9.26 -23.00 12.98
CA PRO A 394 10.35 -23.06 13.96
C PRO A 394 11.72 -23.06 13.30
N LEU A 395 12.77 -22.72 14.05
CA LEU A 395 14.17 -22.76 13.61
C LEU A 395 14.92 -23.80 14.44
N ASP A 396 15.97 -24.43 13.89
CA ASP A 396 16.80 -25.35 14.68
C ASP A 396 17.38 -24.65 15.93
N GLY A 397 17.23 -25.27 17.09
CA GLY A 397 17.50 -24.66 18.41
C GLY A 397 16.40 -23.75 18.97
N PHE A 398 15.39 -23.36 18.18
CA PHE A 398 14.28 -22.47 18.57
C PHE A 398 12.93 -23.04 18.09
N PRO A 399 12.41 -24.09 18.75
CA PRO A 399 11.28 -24.86 18.24
C PRO A 399 9.89 -24.27 18.52
N VAL A 400 9.80 -23.15 19.25
CA VAL A 400 8.54 -22.60 19.75
C VAL A 400 8.33 -21.18 19.24
N SER A 401 7.11 -20.87 18.79
CA SER A 401 6.69 -19.50 18.47
C SER A 401 6.73 -18.61 19.71
N ASN A 402 7.12 -17.34 19.53
CA ASN A 402 7.07 -16.33 20.59
C ASN A 402 6.11 -15.18 20.24
N GLY A 403 5.14 -15.46 19.36
CA GLY A 403 4.09 -14.52 18.98
C GLY A 403 4.57 -13.41 18.06
N HIS A 404 5.45 -13.74 17.11
CA HIS A 404 5.94 -12.82 16.09
C HIS A 404 5.56 -13.26 14.67
N GLY A 405 4.59 -14.17 14.51
CA GLY A 405 4.03 -14.53 13.21
C GLY A 405 3.08 -13.45 12.70
N ARG A 406 3.55 -12.54 11.84
CA ARG A 406 2.76 -11.39 11.35
C ARG A 406 2.60 -11.35 9.83
N THR A 407 1.48 -10.78 9.39
CA THR A 407 1.15 -10.58 7.97
C THR A 407 0.17 -9.42 7.80
N SER A 408 -0.09 -9.06 6.55
CA SER A 408 -1.12 -8.11 6.15
C SER A 408 -1.82 -8.60 4.88
N GLY A 409 -3.09 -8.24 4.73
CA GLY A 409 -3.87 -8.61 3.55
C GLY A 409 -3.97 -10.13 3.36
N GLY A 410 -3.75 -10.58 2.13
CA GLY A 410 -3.99 -11.97 1.72
C GLY A 410 -2.90 -12.99 2.03
N GLY A 411 -1.76 -12.56 2.59
CA GLY A 411 -0.56 -13.38 2.77
C GLY A 411 -0.56 -14.23 4.04
N ASP A 412 0.26 -15.28 4.08
CA ASP A 412 0.48 -16.10 5.27
C ASP A 412 1.51 -15.46 6.23
N PRO A 413 1.38 -15.68 7.55
CA PRO A 413 2.30 -15.12 8.54
C PRO A 413 3.71 -15.67 8.42
N VAL A 414 4.68 -14.78 8.61
CA VAL A 414 6.10 -15.13 8.81
C VAL A 414 6.61 -14.44 10.07
N SER A 415 7.80 -14.80 10.56
CA SER A 415 8.37 -14.10 11.72
C SER A 415 8.65 -12.63 11.37
N ARG A 416 8.14 -11.67 12.14
CA ARG A 416 8.27 -10.23 11.87
C ARG A 416 8.55 -9.43 13.14
N GLN A 417 9.19 -8.28 12.98
CA GLN A 417 9.38 -7.29 14.04
C GLN A 417 8.07 -6.68 14.53
N SER A 418 8.08 -6.12 15.76
CA SER A 418 6.98 -5.42 16.42
C SER A 418 7.43 -4.03 16.88
N ASN A 419 7.60 -3.82 18.20
CA ASN A 419 8.29 -2.65 18.76
C ASN A 419 9.74 -3.03 19.07
N LEU A 420 10.67 -2.63 18.22
CA LEU A 420 12.11 -2.83 18.43
C LEU A 420 12.63 -1.75 19.37
N VAL A 421 13.23 -2.14 20.48
CA VAL A 421 13.77 -1.21 21.49
C VAL A 421 15.25 -1.49 21.73
N ILE A 422 16.03 -0.42 21.72
CA ILE A 422 17.46 -0.40 22.00
C ILE A 422 17.69 0.43 23.26
N GLU A 423 18.41 -0.14 24.23
CA GLU A 423 18.75 0.50 25.49
C GLU A 423 20.25 0.33 25.79
N THR A 424 20.78 1.23 26.61
CA THR A 424 22.14 1.14 27.14
C THR A 424 22.12 1.28 28.66
N ALA A 425 22.90 0.46 29.36
CA ALA A 425 23.13 0.57 30.80
C ALA A 425 24.12 1.69 31.17
N HIS A 426 24.87 2.20 30.19
CA HIS A 426 25.85 3.27 30.36
C HIS A 426 25.64 4.36 29.30
N PRO A 427 24.63 5.23 29.50
CA PRO A 427 24.32 6.28 28.54
C PRO A 427 25.29 7.46 28.65
N TYR A 428 25.52 8.12 27.51
CA TYR A 428 26.29 9.35 27.40
C TYR A 428 25.39 10.52 26.98
N THR A 429 25.76 11.74 27.35
CA THR A 429 25.13 12.94 26.82
C THR A 429 25.50 13.15 25.34
N GLU A 430 24.67 13.89 24.59
CA GLU A 430 25.00 14.25 23.20
C GLU A 430 26.37 14.94 23.09
N SER A 431 26.72 15.81 24.04
CA SER A 431 28.01 16.50 24.06
C SER A 431 29.19 15.53 24.21
N GLU A 432 29.05 14.49 25.03
CA GLU A 432 30.10 13.47 25.19
C GLU A 432 30.24 12.62 23.93
N LEU A 433 29.13 12.24 23.29
CA LEU A 433 29.17 11.49 22.03
C LEU A 433 29.78 12.33 20.90
N ARG A 434 29.47 13.63 20.82
CA ARG A 434 30.13 14.58 19.90
C ARG A 434 31.62 14.68 20.16
N GLN A 435 32.04 14.69 21.42
CA GLN A 435 33.45 14.69 21.77
C GLN A 435 34.14 13.40 21.31
N MET A 436 33.52 12.23 21.52
CA MET A 436 34.03 10.95 21.01
C MET A 436 34.16 10.94 19.47
N LEU A 437 33.16 11.46 18.76
CA LEU A 437 33.18 11.63 17.31
C LEU A 437 34.37 12.45 16.84
N ILE A 438 34.61 13.60 17.48
CA ILE A 438 35.71 14.51 17.16
C ILE A 438 37.07 13.85 17.44
N GLU A 439 37.22 13.16 18.57
CA GLU A 439 38.45 12.47 18.95
C GLU A 439 38.80 11.34 17.98
N GLU A 440 37.81 10.52 17.60
CA GLU A 440 38.02 9.45 16.63
C GLU A 440 38.28 10.00 15.23
N ALA A 441 37.60 11.08 14.82
CA ALA A 441 37.88 11.72 13.53
C ALA A 441 39.32 12.24 13.48
N LYS A 442 39.83 12.88 14.55
CA LYS A 442 41.23 13.29 14.66
C LYS A 442 42.18 12.09 14.58
N LYS A 443 41.88 11.01 15.30
CA LYS A 443 42.67 9.77 15.29
C LYS A 443 42.73 9.11 13.91
N GLN A 444 41.64 9.18 13.14
CA GLN A 444 41.57 8.65 11.77
C GLN A 444 42.08 9.65 10.70
N GLY A 445 42.58 10.82 11.10
CA GLY A 445 43.05 11.85 10.17
C GLY A 445 41.95 12.47 9.31
N LYS A 446 40.72 12.50 9.81
CA LYS A 446 39.54 13.07 9.13
C LYS A 446 39.31 14.50 9.60
N GLU A 447 38.89 15.38 8.69
CA GLU A 447 38.54 16.77 9.00
C GLU A 447 37.22 16.88 9.76
N TYR A 448 36.36 15.87 9.63
CA TYR A 448 35.03 15.82 10.23
C TYR A 448 34.58 14.36 10.44
N GLY A 449 33.60 14.20 11.33
CA GLY A 449 32.73 13.03 11.39
C GLY A 449 31.31 13.38 10.90
N TYR A 450 30.44 12.39 10.73
CA TYR A 450 29.05 12.65 10.35
C TYR A 450 28.08 12.61 11.54
N TYR A 451 27.05 13.44 11.47
CA TYR A 451 25.86 13.34 12.30
C TYR A 451 24.61 13.15 11.43
N PHE A 452 24.01 11.97 11.50
CA PHE A 452 22.78 11.63 10.79
C PHE A 452 21.57 12.04 11.65
N ASN A 453 20.93 13.15 11.31
CA ASN A 453 19.86 13.75 12.10
C ASN A 453 18.48 13.13 11.78
N ALA A 454 18.19 12.92 10.50
CA ALA A 454 16.89 12.40 10.05
C ALA A 454 17.07 11.33 8.96
N VAL A 455 16.13 10.40 8.87
CA VAL A 455 16.08 9.29 7.89
C VAL A 455 14.65 9.10 7.37
N THR A 456 14.49 8.56 6.16
CA THR A 456 13.16 8.15 5.68
C THR A 456 12.85 6.70 5.98
N SER A 457 13.76 5.84 5.52
CA SER A 457 13.54 4.42 5.30
C SER A 457 14.89 3.78 4.99
N GLY A 458 14.90 2.46 4.86
CA GLY A 458 16.00 1.71 4.34
C GLY A 458 15.50 0.44 3.66
N PHE A 459 16.44 -0.32 3.15
CA PHE A 459 16.21 -1.70 2.75
C PHE A 459 17.43 -2.53 3.08
N THR A 460 17.22 -3.83 3.25
CA THR A 460 18.28 -4.79 3.53
C THR A 460 18.13 -6.03 2.67
N TYR A 461 19.25 -6.52 2.15
CA TYR A 461 19.38 -7.84 1.55
C TYR A 461 20.02 -8.78 2.57
N THR A 462 19.31 -9.85 2.90
CA THR A 462 19.67 -10.79 3.96
C THR A 462 20.46 -12.00 3.46
N GLY A 463 20.86 -12.03 2.19
CA GLY A 463 21.49 -13.21 1.58
C GLY A 463 20.49 -14.22 1.02
N GLU A 464 19.20 -14.04 1.31
CA GLU A 464 18.13 -14.87 0.77
C GLU A 464 18.06 -14.76 -0.76
N GLY A 465 17.75 -15.87 -1.44
CA GLY A 465 17.68 -15.95 -2.90
C GLY A 465 19.02 -15.75 -3.62
N GLY A 466 20.14 -15.83 -2.91
CA GLY A 466 21.48 -15.57 -3.46
C GLY A 466 21.87 -14.09 -3.53
N SER A 467 21.11 -13.21 -2.88
CA SER A 467 21.44 -11.79 -2.77
C SER A 467 22.73 -11.55 -1.98
N LEU A 468 23.39 -10.42 -2.19
CA LEU A 468 24.54 -10.02 -1.36
C LEU A 468 24.07 -9.48 -0.02
N ASN A 469 24.68 -9.92 1.08
CA ASN A 469 24.41 -9.40 2.42
C ASN A 469 24.80 -7.92 2.54
N SER A 470 23.83 -7.04 2.40
CA SER A 470 24.03 -5.59 2.33
C SER A 470 22.80 -4.85 2.84
N PHE A 471 22.97 -3.58 3.16
CA PHE A 471 21.87 -2.69 3.50
C PHE A 471 22.08 -1.31 2.90
N ASN A 472 20.99 -0.56 2.81
CA ASN A 472 20.99 0.86 2.51
C ASN A 472 20.03 1.56 3.47
N VAL A 473 20.50 2.61 4.12
CA VAL A 473 19.64 3.56 4.85
C VAL A 473 19.70 4.88 4.10
N THR A 474 18.53 5.47 3.83
CA THR A 474 18.42 6.75 3.13
C THR A 474 18.22 7.89 4.14
N PRO A 475 19.30 8.58 4.55
CA PRO A 475 19.19 9.74 5.40
C PRO A 475 18.58 10.93 4.65
N LEU A 476 17.92 11.79 5.41
CA LEU A 476 17.33 13.03 4.95
C LEU A 476 18.17 14.24 5.30
N GLU A 477 18.80 14.21 6.47
CA GLU A 477 19.64 15.30 6.95
C GLU A 477 20.90 14.74 7.58
N VAL A 478 22.04 15.21 7.08
CA VAL A 478 23.35 14.80 7.54
C VAL A 478 24.20 16.05 7.74
N TYR A 479 24.93 16.11 8.85
CA TYR A 479 25.83 17.21 9.16
C TYR A 479 27.27 16.72 9.22
N ARG A 480 28.21 17.51 8.72
CA ARG A 480 29.64 17.37 9.01
C ARG A 480 29.92 18.06 10.34
N VAL A 481 30.42 17.29 11.31
CA VAL A 481 30.86 17.79 12.60
C VAL A 481 32.38 17.91 12.54
N TYR A 482 32.89 19.14 12.51
CA TYR A 482 34.31 19.40 12.27
C TYR A 482 35.17 19.27 13.52
N VAL A 483 36.39 18.76 13.33
CA VAL A 483 37.34 18.54 14.42
C VAL A 483 38.01 19.82 14.93
N ASP A 484 37.93 20.90 14.15
CA ASP A 484 38.55 22.20 14.43
C ASP A 484 37.60 23.19 15.13
N GLY A 485 36.36 22.79 15.41
CA GLY A 485 35.37 23.56 16.17
C GLY A 485 34.58 24.58 15.36
N ARG A 486 34.68 24.59 14.02
CA ARG A 486 33.74 25.39 13.19
C ARG A 486 32.31 24.82 13.30
N PRO A 487 31.27 25.62 13.00
CA PRO A 487 29.88 25.16 13.04
C PRO A 487 29.63 23.95 12.13
N ASP A 488 28.69 23.09 12.53
CA ASP A 488 28.25 21.94 11.75
C ASP A 488 27.77 22.38 10.35
N GLU A 489 28.20 21.67 9.30
CA GLU A 489 27.79 21.95 7.93
C GLU A 489 26.77 20.91 7.47
N LEU A 490 25.57 21.36 7.11
CA LEU A 490 24.55 20.51 6.50
C LEU A 490 25.03 20.05 5.11
N VAL A 491 24.92 18.75 4.83
CA VAL A 491 25.23 18.16 3.53
C VAL A 491 24.07 17.31 3.03
N ARG A 492 24.03 17.09 1.72
CA ARG A 492 22.99 16.26 1.07
C ARG A 492 23.58 15.18 0.16
N GLY A 493 22.73 14.26 -0.27
CA GLY A 493 23.10 13.21 -1.22
C GLY A 493 23.97 12.10 -0.61
N VAL A 494 23.77 11.82 0.68
CA VAL A 494 24.46 10.74 1.40
C VAL A 494 23.56 9.52 1.40
N ASP A 495 24.07 8.36 0.99
CA ASP A 495 23.44 7.06 1.25
C ASP A 495 24.37 6.26 2.18
N MET A 496 23.84 5.71 3.28
CA MET A 496 24.62 4.84 4.16
C MET A 496 24.54 3.42 3.66
N ILE A 497 25.70 2.82 3.42
CA ILE A 497 25.84 1.46 2.88
C ILE A 497 26.79 0.64 3.74
N GLY A 498 26.78 -0.67 3.54
CA GLY A 498 27.79 -1.55 4.10
C GLY A 498 27.29 -2.96 4.29
N THR A 499 28.12 -3.76 4.96
CA THR A 499 27.72 -5.07 5.44
C THR A 499 27.25 -4.97 6.91
N PRO A 500 26.18 -5.65 7.29
CA PRO A 500 25.63 -5.59 8.64
C PRO A 500 26.67 -5.91 9.72
N LEU A 501 27.41 -7.01 9.59
CA LEU A 501 28.41 -7.43 10.59
C LEU A 501 29.49 -6.38 10.81
N SER A 502 30.03 -5.81 9.73
CA SER A 502 31.06 -4.78 9.82
C SER A 502 30.55 -3.51 10.49
N MET A 503 29.30 -3.12 10.23
CA MET A 503 28.74 -1.89 10.79
C MET A 503 28.33 -2.10 12.25
N PHE A 504 27.81 -3.27 12.59
CA PHE A 504 27.44 -3.63 13.97
C PHE A 504 28.65 -3.66 14.89
N SER A 505 29.80 -4.17 14.43
CA SER A 505 31.04 -4.20 15.21
C SER A 505 31.62 -2.81 15.52
N ASN A 506 31.14 -1.75 14.85
CA ASN A 506 31.60 -0.38 15.06
C ASN A 506 30.71 0.41 16.03
N ILE A 507 29.57 -0.14 16.47
CA ILE A 507 28.73 0.49 17.50
C ILE A 507 29.48 0.48 18.82
N THR A 508 29.72 1.68 19.37
CA THR A 508 30.62 1.84 20.53
C THR A 508 29.90 2.39 21.76
N ALA A 509 29.02 3.38 21.59
CA ALA A 509 28.35 4.06 22.70
C ALA A 509 26.93 4.52 22.29
N ALA A 510 26.09 4.81 23.28
CA ALA A 510 24.72 5.27 23.09
C ALA A 510 24.36 6.42 24.03
N GLY A 511 23.37 7.20 23.60
CA GLY A 511 22.88 8.38 24.30
C GLY A 511 21.94 8.08 25.46
N ASP A 512 21.62 9.11 26.24
CA ASP A 512 20.70 9.07 27.39
C ASP A 512 19.23 9.34 27.03
N GLN A 513 18.96 9.87 25.83
CA GLN A 513 17.61 10.20 25.37
C GLN A 513 17.15 9.25 24.25
N PRO A 514 16.20 8.32 24.53
CA PRO A 514 15.57 7.54 23.48
C PRO A 514 14.60 8.38 22.65
N ALA A 515 14.53 8.08 21.35
CA ALA A 515 13.53 8.61 20.45
C ALA A 515 12.76 7.46 19.77
N VAL A 516 11.57 7.80 19.28
CA VAL A 516 10.65 6.85 18.64
C VAL A 516 10.53 7.18 17.15
N PHE A 517 10.61 6.14 16.32
CA PHE A 517 10.31 6.19 14.89
C PHE A 517 9.19 5.20 14.58
N THR A 518 8.07 5.69 14.06
CA THR A 518 6.92 4.87 13.70
C THR A 518 6.84 4.66 12.20
N GLY A 519 6.78 3.40 11.77
CA GLY A 519 6.88 3.02 10.36
C GLY A 519 5.99 1.85 9.96
N MET A 520 6.03 1.54 8.67
CA MET A 520 5.48 0.32 8.09
C MET A 520 6.64 -0.51 7.55
N CYS A 521 6.70 -1.79 7.92
CA CYS A 521 7.75 -2.70 7.50
C CYS A 521 7.20 -3.64 6.42
N GLY A 522 7.84 -3.67 5.25
CA GLY A 522 7.48 -4.57 4.14
C GLY A 522 8.29 -5.86 4.15
N ALA A 523 7.63 -6.99 3.94
CA ALA A 523 8.28 -8.30 3.68
C ALA A 523 7.36 -9.17 2.81
N GLU A 524 7.70 -10.44 2.61
CA GLU A 524 6.87 -11.41 1.85
C GLU A 524 5.47 -11.64 2.43
N SER A 525 5.24 -11.35 3.72
CA SER A 525 3.92 -11.35 4.34
C SER A 525 3.18 -10.01 4.24
N GLY A 526 3.73 -9.06 3.47
CA GLY A 526 3.20 -7.71 3.28
C GLY A 526 3.68 -6.69 4.31
N TRP A 527 2.93 -5.58 4.41
CA TRP A 527 3.26 -4.39 5.20
C TRP A 527 2.61 -4.44 6.58
N VAL A 528 3.44 -4.56 7.63
CA VAL A 528 2.97 -4.58 9.03
C VAL A 528 3.43 -3.32 9.77
N PRO A 529 2.62 -2.76 10.68
CA PRO A 529 3.03 -1.62 11.47
C PRO A 529 4.12 -2.00 12.47
N VAL A 530 5.16 -1.17 12.57
CA VAL A 530 6.30 -1.37 13.47
C VAL A 530 6.69 -0.03 14.10
N THR A 531 7.38 -0.12 15.24
CA THR A 531 8.00 1.05 15.86
C THR A 531 9.43 0.69 16.26
N ALA A 532 10.37 1.60 16.00
CA ALA A 532 11.75 1.49 16.46
C ALA A 532 12.02 2.57 17.50
N CYS A 533 12.47 2.16 18.68
CA CYS A 533 12.83 3.04 19.79
C CYS A 533 14.33 2.91 20.04
N SER A 534 15.07 4.00 19.93
CA SER A 534 16.53 3.95 20.11
C SER A 534 17.05 5.27 20.65
N PRO A 535 18.05 5.25 21.53
CA PRO A 535 18.87 6.43 21.78
C PRO A 535 19.69 6.77 20.54
N MET A 536 20.27 7.97 20.54
CA MET A 536 21.36 8.27 19.63
C MET A 536 22.49 7.24 19.82
N ILE A 537 23.18 6.85 18.76
CA ILE A 537 24.34 5.95 18.86
C ILE A 537 25.58 6.58 18.23
N TYR A 538 26.73 6.26 18.79
CA TYR A 538 28.04 6.55 18.23
C TYR A 538 28.64 5.30 17.61
N VAL A 539 29.04 5.44 16.36
CA VAL A 539 29.69 4.41 15.55
C VAL A 539 31.07 4.90 15.14
N SER A 540 32.10 4.10 15.43
CA SER A 540 33.50 4.46 15.17
C SER A 540 33.84 4.51 13.68
N GLN A 541 33.06 3.82 12.84
CA GLN A 541 33.21 3.83 11.39
C GLN A 541 31.89 3.49 10.69
N VAL A 542 31.50 4.37 9.76
CA VAL A 542 30.44 4.15 8.76
C VAL A 542 31.02 4.21 7.35
N GLU A 543 30.30 3.66 6.39
CA GLU A 543 30.55 3.86 4.97
C GLU A 543 29.35 4.56 4.33
N THR A 544 29.65 5.55 3.51
CA THR A 544 28.66 6.33 2.76
C THR A 544 29.06 6.45 1.32
N GLN A 545 28.07 6.39 0.44
CA GLN A 545 28.23 6.66 -0.98
C GLN A 545 27.43 7.89 -1.38
N ARG A 546 27.83 8.49 -2.49
CA ARG A 546 27.09 9.59 -3.09
C ARG A 546 25.82 9.05 -3.75
N ARG A 547 24.69 9.65 -3.42
CA ARG A 547 23.41 9.37 -4.08
C ARG A 547 23.51 9.69 -5.57
N ALA A 548 22.95 8.80 -6.40
CA ALA A 548 22.99 8.96 -7.85
C ALA A 548 22.45 10.34 -8.28
N GLN A 549 23.19 11.02 -9.15
CA GLN A 549 22.77 12.31 -9.66
C GLN A 549 21.57 12.14 -10.59
N SER A 550 20.49 12.86 -10.30
CA SER A 550 19.34 12.94 -11.18
C SER A 550 19.68 13.72 -12.45
N ARG A 551 19.14 13.30 -13.60
CA ARG A 551 19.19 14.10 -14.85
C ARG A 551 18.01 15.06 -14.97
N ASP A 552 17.05 14.98 -14.05
CA ASP A 552 15.84 15.80 -14.05
C ASP A 552 16.11 17.11 -13.32
N LEU A 553 16.48 18.14 -14.08
CA LEU A 553 16.72 19.49 -13.56
C LEU A 553 15.43 20.13 -12.99
N PRO A 554 15.56 21.21 -12.20
CA PRO A 554 14.43 22.04 -11.79
C PRO A 554 13.57 22.50 -12.97
N PRO A 555 12.25 22.72 -12.77
CA PRO A 555 11.39 23.25 -13.80
C PRO A 555 11.93 24.55 -14.41
N VAL A 556 11.74 24.74 -15.72
CA VAL A 556 12.20 25.91 -16.47
C VAL A 556 11.55 27.19 -15.95
N LEU A 557 10.25 27.12 -15.68
CA LEU A 557 9.49 28.21 -15.07
C LEU A 557 9.38 27.97 -13.55
N PRO A 558 9.38 29.02 -12.71
CA PRO A 558 9.06 28.87 -11.29
C PRO A 558 7.64 28.34 -11.11
N ALA A 559 7.23 27.96 -9.90
CA ALA A 559 5.84 27.58 -9.68
C ALA A 559 4.88 28.77 -9.90
N PRO A 560 3.59 28.53 -10.21
CA PRO A 560 2.58 29.58 -10.28
C PRO A 560 2.46 30.37 -8.98
N GLU A 561 2.16 31.67 -9.08
CA GLU A 561 1.91 32.54 -7.92
C GLU A 561 0.58 32.18 -7.23
N VAL A 562 0.50 32.40 -5.92
CA VAL A 562 -0.68 32.05 -5.10
C VAL A 562 -1.89 32.96 -5.41
N ASN A 563 -1.65 34.19 -5.87
CA ASN A 563 -2.69 35.18 -6.17
C ASN A 563 -2.92 35.28 -7.67
N THR A 564 -3.68 34.35 -8.22
CA THR A 564 -4.08 34.45 -9.62
C THR A 564 -5.59 34.55 -9.69
N SER A 565 -6.05 35.44 -10.57
CA SER A 565 -7.36 36.09 -10.67
C SER A 565 -8.57 35.18 -10.92
N THR A 566 -8.50 33.91 -10.51
CA THR A 566 -9.53 32.88 -10.64
C THR A 566 -10.02 32.44 -9.25
N GLY A 567 -10.42 33.42 -8.44
CA GLY A 567 -11.29 33.14 -7.29
C GLY A 567 -12.71 32.90 -7.80
N GLY A 568 -13.21 31.66 -7.67
CA GLY A 568 -14.58 31.30 -8.03
C GLY A 568 -14.79 29.79 -8.11
N ASP A 569 -16.05 29.37 -8.12
CA ASP A 569 -16.46 27.97 -8.27
C ASP A 569 -16.91 27.67 -9.72
N GLY A 570 -16.72 26.43 -10.19
CA GLY A 570 -17.27 25.95 -11.46
C GLY A 570 -16.38 26.16 -12.69
N ASP A 571 -17.00 26.13 -13.88
CA ASP A 571 -16.30 26.03 -15.17
C ASP A 571 -15.39 27.22 -15.48
N GLU A 572 -15.78 28.43 -15.08
CA GLU A 572 -15.01 29.64 -15.37
C GLU A 572 -13.68 29.65 -14.62
N ALA A 573 -13.67 29.18 -13.37
CA ALA A 573 -12.44 29.04 -12.58
C ALA A 573 -11.51 28.00 -13.20
N ILE A 574 -12.06 26.85 -13.62
CA ILE A 574 -11.29 25.77 -14.28
C ILE A 574 -10.66 26.29 -15.58
N PHE A 575 -11.46 26.85 -16.49
CA PHE A 575 -10.94 27.34 -17.76
C PHE A 575 -10.01 28.53 -17.58
N GLY A 576 -10.29 29.44 -16.65
CA GLY A 576 -9.42 30.56 -16.34
C GLY A 576 -8.05 30.10 -15.88
N ALA A 577 -7.98 29.11 -14.98
CA ALA A 577 -6.73 28.53 -14.52
C ALA A 577 -5.96 27.82 -15.64
N MET A 578 -6.66 27.00 -16.43
CA MET A 578 -6.07 26.32 -17.60
C MET A 578 -5.50 27.32 -18.60
N ASP A 579 -6.24 28.38 -18.92
CA ASP A 579 -5.89 29.40 -19.90
C ASP A 579 -4.71 30.26 -19.45
N GLU A 580 -4.69 30.67 -18.18
CA GLU A 580 -3.58 31.42 -17.62
C GLU A 580 -2.27 30.62 -17.65
N GLU A 581 -2.31 29.36 -17.23
CA GLU A 581 -1.11 28.51 -17.26
C GLU A 581 -0.69 28.14 -18.68
N LEU A 582 -1.64 27.93 -19.59
CA LEU A 582 -1.36 27.65 -20.99
C LEU A 582 -0.62 28.82 -21.63
N ARG A 583 -1.11 30.05 -21.46
CA ARG A 583 -0.45 31.27 -21.99
C ARG A 583 0.94 31.45 -21.40
N ARG A 584 1.07 31.23 -20.09
CA ARG A 584 2.35 31.32 -19.39
C ARG A 584 3.38 30.35 -19.98
N ASN A 585 2.99 29.09 -20.21
CA ASN A 585 3.87 28.10 -20.81
C ASN A 585 4.18 28.40 -22.28
N MET A 586 3.20 28.82 -23.08
CA MET A 586 3.43 29.22 -24.48
C MET A 586 4.48 30.34 -24.62
N VAL A 587 4.53 31.27 -23.66
CA VAL A 587 5.46 32.42 -23.71
C VAL A 587 6.84 32.06 -23.10
N GLY A 588 6.82 31.45 -21.92
CA GLY A 588 7.99 31.33 -21.06
C GLY A 588 8.67 29.96 -21.00
N LEU A 589 7.99 28.88 -21.42
CA LEU A 589 8.55 27.53 -21.30
C LEU A 589 9.57 27.27 -22.41
N SER A 590 10.82 27.66 -22.16
CA SER A 590 11.91 27.51 -23.13
C SER A 590 13.27 27.47 -22.43
N LEU A 591 14.10 26.50 -22.81
CA LEU A 591 15.51 26.47 -22.43
C LEU A 591 16.33 27.35 -23.39
N PRO A 592 17.42 28.00 -22.92
CA PRO A 592 18.25 28.84 -23.78
C PRO A 592 18.74 28.09 -25.03
N GLY A 593 18.42 28.63 -26.22
CA GLY A 593 18.82 28.07 -27.51
C GLY A 593 17.92 26.95 -28.04
N GLU A 594 16.91 26.52 -27.29
CA GLU A 594 15.99 25.45 -27.67
C GLU A 594 14.67 25.97 -28.27
N ALA A 595 13.97 25.10 -28.99
CA ALA A 595 12.69 25.44 -29.62
C ALA A 595 11.60 25.73 -28.57
N LYS A 596 10.78 26.77 -28.79
CA LYS A 596 9.61 27.06 -27.97
C LYS A 596 8.43 26.13 -28.33
N PRO A 597 7.50 25.88 -27.40
CA PRO A 597 6.22 25.29 -27.73
C PRO A 597 5.48 26.09 -28.79
N TYR A 598 5.01 25.41 -29.83
CA TYR A 598 4.09 26.01 -30.81
C TYR A 598 2.65 25.55 -30.58
N TYR A 599 2.46 24.40 -29.92
CA TYR A 599 1.15 23.87 -29.58
C TYR A 599 1.12 23.26 -28.17
N LEU A 600 0.09 23.62 -27.41
CA LEU A 600 -0.24 23.04 -26.10
C LEU A 600 -1.70 22.59 -26.08
N SER A 601 -1.96 21.45 -25.43
CA SER A 601 -3.32 20.98 -25.13
C SER A 601 -3.40 20.52 -23.69
N TYR A 602 -4.36 21.07 -22.95
CA TYR A 602 -4.72 20.66 -21.60
C TYR A 602 -6.07 19.95 -21.63
N VAL A 603 -6.13 18.82 -20.94
CA VAL A 603 -7.36 18.09 -20.64
C VAL A 603 -7.50 18.05 -19.13
N LEU A 604 -8.70 18.28 -18.63
CA LEU A 604 -9.08 18.05 -17.24
C LEU A 604 -10.36 17.23 -17.23
N THR A 605 -10.38 16.18 -16.42
CA THR A 605 -11.52 15.32 -16.22
C THR A 605 -11.86 15.33 -14.74
N ARG A 606 -13.06 15.80 -14.42
CA ARG A 606 -13.60 15.74 -13.06
C ARG A 606 -14.59 14.58 -13.01
N TYR A 607 -14.42 13.64 -12.10
CA TYR A 607 -15.28 12.46 -12.04
C TYR A 607 -15.52 11.97 -10.61
N ARG A 608 -16.62 11.25 -10.41
CA ARG A 608 -16.87 10.43 -9.21
C ARG A 608 -17.58 9.15 -9.62
N GLN A 609 -17.42 8.11 -8.84
CA GLN A 609 -17.97 6.80 -9.15
C GLN A 609 -18.60 6.12 -7.93
N TRP A 610 -19.62 5.34 -8.21
CA TRP A 610 -20.27 4.42 -7.29
C TRP A 610 -19.98 3.01 -7.79
N GLN A 611 -19.48 2.16 -6.90
CA GLN A 611 -19.22 0.76 -7.21
C GLN A 611 -19.85 -0.10 -6.12
N ILE A 612 -20.71 -1.01 -6.55
CA ILE A 612 -21.46 -1.90 -5.66
C ILE A 612 -21.31 -3.31 -6.21
N ALA A 613 -20.88 -4.24 -5.37
CA ALA A 613 -20.81 -5.65 -5.72
C ALA A 613 -21.46 -6.52 -4.64
N GLY A 614 -22.26 -7.48 -5.10
CA GLY A 614 -22.96 -8.41 -4.25
C GLY A 614 -23.04 -9.81 -4.83
N SER A 615 -23.18 -10.78 -3.94
CA SER A 615 -23.31 -12.20 -4.27
C SER A 615 -24.25 -12.85 -3.26
N LEU A 616 -25.15 -13.71 -3.74
CA LEU A 616 -26.13 -14.45 -2.92
C LEU A 616 -26.89 -13.57 -1.90
N GLY A 617 -27.21 -12.33 -2.27
CA GLY A 617 -27.92 -11.37 -1.42
C GLY A 617 -27.07 -10.65 -0.39
N GLY A 618 -25.76 -10.85 -0.37
CA GLY A 618 -24.81 -10.10 0.46
C GLY A 618 -24.02 -9.08 -0.34
N ILE A 619 -23.99 -7.84 0.12
CA ILE A 619 -23.08 -6.80 -0.39
C ILE A 619 -21.74 -6.97 0.32
N PHE A 620 -20.69 -7.23 -0.47
CA PHE A 620 -19.32 -7.36 0.04
C PHE A 620 -18.42 -6.20 -0.39
N TYR A 621 -18.92 -5.33 -1.28
CA TYR A 621 -18.24 -4.11 -1.70
C TYR A 621 -19.28 -3.04 -2.03
N SER A 622 -19.19 -1.88 -1.39
CA SER A 622 -19.97 -0.70 -1.72
C SER A 622 -19.13 0.51 -1.41
N THR A 623 -18.84 1.33 -2.41
CA THR A 623 -18.03 2.53 -2.25
C THR A 623 -18.52 3.64 -3.16
N VAL A 624 -18.35 4.86 -2.66
CA VAL A 624 -18.55 6.09 -3.42
C VAL A 624 -17.24 6.85 -3.33
N THR A 625 -16.65 7.18 -4.48
CA THR A 625 -15.51 8.09 -4.45
C THR A 625 -16.01 9.51 -4.27
N PRO A 626 -15.30 10.37 -3.53
CA PRO A 626 -15.51 11.82 -3.65
C PRO A 626 -15.26 12.25 -5.10
N TRP A 627 -15.54 13.51 -5.41
CA TRP A 627 -15.05 14.12 -6.64
C TRP A 627 -13.54 13.95 -6.73
N GLN A 628 -13.08 13.49 -7.88
CA GLN A 628 -11.68 13.36 -8.24
C GLN A 628 -11.42 14.18 -9.50
N SER A 629 -10.18 14.58 -9.67
CA SER A 629 -9.74 15.31 -10.84
C SER A 629 -8.50 14.63 -11.41
N SER A 630 -8.47 14.42 -12.71
CA SER A 630 -7.29 14.01 -13.45
C SER A 630 -7.13 14.89 -14.66
N GLY A 631 -5.96 14.91 -15.27
CA GLY A 631 -5.75 15.69 -16.48
C GLY A 631 -4.70 15.10 -17.38
N GLY A 632 -4.42 15.84 -18.45
CA GLY A 632 -3.41 15.50 -19.43
C GLY A 632 -2.79 16.74 -20.03
N VAL A 633 -1.48 16.72 -20.24
CA VAL A 633 -0.75 17.75 -20.98
C VAL A 633 -0.12 17.17 -22.24
N GLN A 634 -0.31 17.87 -23.34
CA GLN A 634 0.45 17.70 -24.56
C GLN A 634 1.23 18.99 -24.86
N VAL A 635 2.52 18.85 -25.13
CA VAL A 635 3.39 19.95 -25.59
C VAL A 635 4.04 19.51 -26.90
N MET A 636 3.90 20.30 -27.96
CA MET A 636 4.60 20.07 -29.22
C MET A 636 5.53 21.23 -29.57
N LEU A 637 6.70 20.88 -30.11
CA LEU A 637 7.72 21.81 -30.59
C LEU A 637 7.80 21.77 -32.11
N GLY A 638 8.33 22.84 -32.72
CA GLY A 638 8.45 22.97 -34.17
C GLY A 638 7.29 23.76 -34.77
N ASN A 639 6.61 23.19 -35.76
CA ASN A 639 5.46 23.79 -36.43
C ASN A 639 4.56 22.71 -37.07
N TYR A 640 3.46 23.12 -37.70
CA TYR A 640 2.50 22.21 -38.35
C TYR A 640 3.10 21.32 -39.44
N GLN A 641 4.16 21.76 -40.12
CA GLN A 641 4.84 20.95 -41.14
C GLN A 641 5.79 19.94 -40.51
N HIS A 642 6.55 20.37 -39.51
CA HIS A 642 7.60 19.59 -38.85
C HIS A 642 7.53 19.79 -37.33
N ASN A 643 6.93 18.84 -36.64
CA ASN A 643 6.76 18.85 -35.19
C ASN A 643 7.50 17.71 -34.48
N SER A 644 7.44 17.76 -33.15
CA SER A 644 8.06 16.80 -32.24
C SER A 644 7.30 15.48 -32.04
N ASP A 645 6.27 15.15 -32.84
CA ASP A 645 5.60 13.84 -32.79
C ASP A 645 6.26 12.86 -33.76
N ILE A 646 6.78 11.75 -33.24
CA ILE A 646 7.56 10.76 -34.01
C ILE A 646 6.72 9.56 -34.48
N GLN A 647 5.51 9.36 -33.92
CA GLN A 647 4.66 8.19 -34.22
C GLN A 647 3.18 8.55 -34.41
N TYR A 648 2.83 9.84 -34.44
CA TYR A 648 1.44 10.32 -34.45
C TYR A 648 0.62 9.76 -33.27
N MET A 649 1.30 9.43 -32.17
CA MET A 649 0.68 8.89 -30.98
C MET A 649 0.05 9.97 -30.12
N GLY A 650 0.38 11.24 -30.36
CA GLY A 650 -0.15 12.35 -29.58
C GLY A 650 0.13 12.19 -28.08
N GLN A 651 1.41 11.96 -27.72
CA GLN A 651 1.83 11.68 -26.34
C GLN A 651 1.28 12.71 -25.35
N VAL A 652 0.58 12.22 -24.31
CA VAL A 652 0.00 13.01 -23.23
C VAL A 652 0.57 12.52 -21.91
N ALA A 653 1.15 13.41 -21.11
CA ALA A 653 1.49 13.07 -19.73
C ALA A 653 0.28 13.28 -18.82
N PRO A 654 -0.03 12.34 -17.91
CA PRO A 654 -1.11 12.49 -16.95
C PRO A 654 -0.78 13.61 -15.94
N VAL A 655 -1.78 14.41 -15.61
CA VAL A 655 -1.71 15.43 -14.56
C VAL A 655 -2.44 14.91 -13.33
N GLN A 656 -1.78 15.01 -12.17
CA GLN A 656 -2.43 14.79 -10.88
C GLN A 656 -3.04 16.11 -10.40
N LEU A 657 -4.34 16.10 -10.12
CA LEU A 657 -5.08 17.27 -9.67
C LEU A 657 -5.84 16.93 -8.38
N PRO A 658 -5.96 17.88 -7.42
CA PRO A 658 -6.72 17.63 -6.21
C PRO A 658 -8.23 17.46 -6.47
N ALA A 659 -8.91 16.83 -5.52
CA ALA A 659 -10.36 16.69 -5.49
C ALA A 659 -11.07 18.05 -5.38
N GLU A 660 -10.58 18.89 -4.45
CA GLU A 660 -10.94 20.30 -4.37
C GLU A 660 -10.19 21.08 -5.45
N LEU A 661 -10.94 21.65 -6.38
CA LEU A 661 -10.38 22.44 -7.46
C LEU A 661 -10.29 23.90 -7.03
N ASP A 662 -9.05 24.37 -6.87
CA ASP A 662 -8.76 25.80 -6.83
C ASP A 662 -7.82 26.19 -7.97
N GLY A 663 -7.89 27.46 -8.39
CA GLY A 663 -7.12 27.95 -9.51
C GLY A 663 -5.61 27.75 -9.35
N TYR A 664 -5.07 27.88 -8.14
CA TYR A 664 -3.65 27.71 -7.88
C TYR A 664 -3.20 26.25 -8.08
N ASN A 665 -3.91 25.29 -7.49
CA ASN A 665 -3.55 23.87 -7.60
C ASN A 665 -3.78 23.32 -9.02
N ILE A 666 -4.81 23.78 -9.74
CA ILE A 666 -5.00 23.45 -11.17
C ILE A 666 -3.76 23.86 -11.97
N ARG A 667 -3.33 25.11 -11.79
CA ARG A 667 -2.16 25.64 -12.49
C ARG A 667 -0.88 24.92 -12.09
N ARG A 668 -0.71 24.58 -10.81
CA ARG A 668 0.48 23.87 -10.32
C ARG A 668 0.61 22.49 -10.97
N GLY A 669 -0.49 21.74 -11.07
CA GLY A 669 -0.52 20.46 -11.79
C GLY A 669 -0.13 20.62 -13.27
N PHE A 670 -0.76 21.56 -13.98
CA PHE A 670 -0.44 21.79 -15.39
C PHE A 670 0.99 22.32 -15.62
N TRP A 671 1.50 23.16 -14.73
CA TRP A 671 2.86 23.70 -14.79
C TRP A 671 3.92 22.58 -14.74
N GLU A 672 3.87 21.73 -13.71
CA GLU A 672 4.88 20.67 -13.54
C GLU A 672 4.84 19.67 -14.69
N THR A 673 3.63 19.24 -15.11
CA THR A 673 3.49 18.31 -16.23
C THR A 673 3.84 18.95 -17.59
N SER A 674 3.64 20.26 -17.76
CA SER A 674 4.08 20.97 -18.98
C SER A 674 5.60 21.01 -19.08
N ASP A 675 6.32 21.24 -17.99
CA ASP A 675 7.79 21.20 -17.99
C ASP A 675 8.32 19.81 -18.37
N LEU A 676 7.75 18.76 -17.76
CA LEU A 676 8.07 17.37 -18.07
C LEU A 676 7.86 17.08 -19.56
N MET A 677 6.71 17.46 -20.10
CA MET A 677 6.39 17.22 -21.52
C MET A 677 7.21 18.07 -22.47
N TYR A 678 7.57 19.29 -22.10
CA TYR A 678 8.48 20.11 -22.90
C TYR A 678 9.85 19.44 -23.06
N ARG A 679 10.43 18.95 -21.96
CA ARG A 679 11.72 18.24 -21.98
C ARG A 679 11.64 16.93 -22.77
N PHE A 680 10.55 16.18 -22.61
CA PHE A 680 10.28 15.01 -23.42
C PHE A 680 10.22 15.35 -24.91
N SER A 681 9.47 16.40 -25.28
CA SER A 681 9.31 16.83 -26.67
C SER A 681 10.62 17.33 -27.30
N LEU A 682 11.54 17.94 -26.53
CA LEU A 682 12.89 18.24 -27.00
C LEU A 682 13.65 16.97 -27.39
N GLN A 683 13.62 15.94 -26.54
CA GLN A 683 14.29 14.67 -26.81
C GLN A 683 13.69 13.97 -28.04
N VAL A 684 12.36 13.96 -28.16
CA VAL A 684 11.67 13.35 -29.30
C VAL A 684 11.95 14.13 -30.59
N MET A 685 11.92 15.47 -30.55
CA MET A 685 12.26 16.30 -31.71
C MET A 685 13.68 16.04 -32.20
N ALA A 686 14.66 15.99 -31.29
CA ALA A 686 16.05 15.68 -31.64
C ALA A 686 16.19 14.28 -32.26
N ARG A 687 15.51 13.26 -31.71
CA ARG A 687 15.48 11.91 -32.28
C ARG A 687 14.83 11.89 -33.67
N LYS A 688 13.71 12.59 -33.87
CA LYS A 688 13.02 12.68 -35.17
C LYS A 688 13.91 13.35 -36.22
N ILE A 689 14.54 14.48 -35.88
CA ILE A 689 15.48 15.18 -36.77
C ILE A 689 16.65 14.26 -37.16
N ALA A 690 17.25 13.58 -36.19
CA ALA A 690 18.36 12.64 -36.46
C ALA A 690 17.91 11.45 -37.33
N HIS A 691 16.70 10.92 -37.08
CA HIS A 691 16.13 9.84 -37.87
C HIS A 691 15.87 10.26 -39.32
N LEU A 692 15.20 11.40 -39.54
CA LEU A 692 14.90 11.92 -40.88
C LEU A 692 16.16 12.31 -41.66
N LYS A 693 17.23 12.74 -40.96
CA LYS A 693 18.54 12.98 -41.59
C LYS A 693 19.16 11.68 -42.11
N SER A 694 19.02 10.57 -41.37
CA SER A 694 19.53 9.26 -41.77
C SER A 694 18.59 8.52 -42.74
N ASN A 695 17.29 8.84 -42.70
CA ASN A 695 16.24 8.21 -43.48
C ASN A 695 15.32 9.29 -44.09
N PRO A 696 15.75 9.97 -45.16
CA PRO A 696 14.94 11.02 -45.78
C PRO A 696 13.64 10.45 -46.35
N LEU A 697 12.53 11.15 -46.12
CA LEU A 697 11.23 10.77 -46.67
C LEU A 697 11.17 11.03 -48.18
N PRO A 698 10.41 10.21 -48.95
CA PRO A 698 10.07 10.54 -50.33
C PRO A 698 9.41 11.93 -50.43
N PRO A 699 9.58 12.66 -51.55
CA PRO A 699 9.06 14.04 -51.68
C PRO A 699 7.55 14.18 -51.43
N ALA A 700 6.77 13.16 -51.81
CA ALA A 700 5.33 13.15 -51.60
C ALA A 700 4.95 13.08 -50.10
N GLU A 701 5.67 12.29 -49.32
CA GLU A 701 5.46 12.17 -47.87
C GLU A 701 6.00 13.39 -47.13
N ALA A 702 7.16 13.92 -47.54
CA ALA A 702 7.74 15.12 -46.96
C ALA A 702 6.85 16.38 -47.10
N ALA A 703 5.96 16.39 -48.11
CA ALA A 703 5.00 17.47 -48.32
C ALA A 703 3.78 17.40 -47.40
N VAL A 704 3.50 16.25 -46.78
CA VAL A 704 2.35 16.09 -45.87
C VAL A 704 2.68 16.76 -44.53
N PRO A 705 1.88 17.71 -44.05
CA PRO A 705 2.08 18.32 -42.74
C PRO A 705 1.93 17.28 -41.62
N ASP A 706 2.82 17.32 -40.62
CA ASP A 706 2.71 16.47 -39.44
C ASP A 706 1.40 16.71 -38.66
N MET A 707 0.87 17.93 -38.70
CA MET A 707 -0.38 18.31 -38.02
C MET A 707 -1.14 19.37 -38.81
N GLN A 708 -2.47 19.25 -38.88
CA GLN A 708 -3.33 20.30 -39.43
C GLN A 708 -3.73 21.31 -38.36
N GLN A 709 -3.73 22.59 -38.72
CA GLN A 709 -4.25 23.64 -37.85
C GLN A 709 -5.78 23.58 -37.81
N LEU A 710 -6.36 23.60 -36.61
CA LEU A 710 -7.80 23.61 -36.43
C LEU A 710 -8.32 25.05 -36.19
N PRO A 711 -9.54 25.37 -36.65
CA PRO A 711 -10.17 26.62 -36.28
C PRO A 711 -10.47 26.66 -34.77
N ALA A 712 -10.47 27.85 -34.19
CA ALA A 712 -10.93 28.05 -32.82
C ALA A 712 -12.38 27.56 -32.67
N VAL A 713 -12.65 26.75 -31.65
CA VAL A 713 -13.98 26.18 -31.37
C VAL A 713 -14.26 26.32 -29.89
N THR A 714 -15.38 26.95 -29.55
CA THR A 714 -15.91 26.93 -28.18
C THR A 714 -17.22 26.16 -28.15
N LYS A 715 -17.29 25.09 -27.36
CA LYS A 715 -18.50 24.30 -27.17
C LYS A 715 -18.61 23.87 -25.72
N MET A 716 -19.62 24.39 -25.03
CA MET A 716 -19.92 24.09 -23.63
C MET A 716 -21.24 23.34 -23.60
N VAL A 717 -21.17 22.03 -23.34
CA VAL A 717 -22.36 21.18 -23.23
C VAL A 717 -22.64 20.98 -21.75
N GLU A 718 -23.86 21.26 -21.32
CA GLU A 718 -24.34 20.94 -19.98
C GLU A 718 -25.07 19.60 -19.97
N ARG A 719 -25.13 18.97 -18.79
CA ARG A 719 -25.83 17.69 -18.65
C ARG A 719 -27.35 17.91 -18.82
N PRO A 720 -28.03 17.14 -19.67
CA PRO A 720 -29.46 17.34 -19.92
C PRO A 720 -30.35 16.95 -18.73
N ARG A 721 -29.89 16.05 -17.86
CA ARG A 721 -30.58 15.55 -16.66
C ARG A 721 -29.58 15.42 -15.51
N PRO A 722 -29.94 15.71 -14.25
CA PRO A 722 -29.08 15.45 -13.09
C PRO A 722 -28.61 13.99 -13.04
N PHE A 723 -27.36 13.75 -12.64
CA PHE A 723 -26.84 12.40 -12.40
C PHE A 723 -27.10 12.04 -10.93
N GLU A 724 -28.36 11.70 -10.63
CA GLU A 724 -28.78 11.33 -9.29
C GLU A 724 -28.56 9.85 -9.04
N VAL A 725 -27.86 9.54 -7.94
CA VAL A 725 -27.63 8.18 -7.48
C VAL A 725 -28.19 8.07 -6.06
N ASP A 726 -29.20 7.21 -5.91
CA ASP A 726 -29.63 6.72 -4.61
C ASP A 726 -28.87 5.43 -4.31
N LEU A 727 -27.87 5.51 -3.44
CA LEU A 727 -27.01 4.37 -3.10
C LEU A 727 -27.83 3.21 -2.51
N ALA A 728 -28.79 3.50 -1.64
CA ALA A 728 -29.59 2.47 -0.98
C ALA A 728 -30.47 1.71 -2.00
N VAL A 729 -31.00 2.41 -3.00
CA VAL A 729 -31.76 1.79 -4.10
C VAL A 729 -30.87 0.90 -4.95
N LEU A 730 -29.66 1.36 -5.31
CA LEU A 730 -28.72 0.56 -6.12
C LEU A 730 -28.19 -0.65 -5.35
N GLU A 731 -27.91 -0.50 -4.05
CA GLU A 731 -27.57 -1.62 -3.17
C GLU A 731 -28.72 -2.63 -3.06
N GLY A 732 -29.96 -2.15 -2.91
CA GLY A 732 -31.16 -2.98 -2.92
C GLY A 732 -31.30 -3.77 -4.23
N MET A 733 -31.08 -3.12 -5.38
CA MET A 733 -31.09 -3.77 -6.69
C MET A 733 -30.03 -4.87 -6.80
N VAL A 734 -28.77 -4.59 -6.45
CA VAL A 734 -27.69 -5.58 -6.47
C VAL A 734 -27.99 -6.75 -5.52
N LYS A 735 -28.54 -6.45 -4.33
CA LYS A 735 -28.98 -7.47 -3.37
C LYS A 735 -30.08 -8.36 -3.96
N GLU A 736 -31.14 -7.79 -4.51
CA GLU A 736 -32.26 -8.55 -5.10
C GLU A 736 -31.84 -9.42 -6.28
N LEU A 737 -30.99 -8.90 -7.18
CA LEU A 737 -30.51 -9.66 -8.34
C LEU A 737 -29.57 -10.79 -7.93
N SER A 738 -28.69 -10.56 -6.96
CA SER A 738 -27.76 -11.58 -6.51
C SER A 738 -28.43 -12.71 -5.72
N VAL A 739 -29.59 -12.46 -5.09
CA VAL A 739 -30.40 -13.52 -4.42
C VAL A 739 -30.86 -14.59 -5.40
N LEU A 740 -31.09 -14.26 -6.68
CA LEU A 740 -31.59 -15.22 -7.67
C LEU A 740 -30.67 -16.44 -7.83
N PHE A 741 -29.37 -16.26 -7.65
CA PHE A 741 -28.40 -17.36 -7.74
C PHE A 741 -28.56 -18.42 -6.64
N LYS A 742 -29.30 -18.13 -5.55
CA LYS A 742 -29.63 -19.14 -4.52
C LYS A 742 -30.46 -20.30 -5.06
N ASP A 743 -31.25 -20.05 -6.11
CA ASP A 743 -32.06 -21.08 -6.76
C ASP A 743 -31.21 -22.03 -7.62
N TYR A 744 -29.95 -21.67 -7.90
CA TYR A 744 -29.04 -22.37 -8.82
C TYR A 744 -27.83 -22.95 -8.08
N LYS A 745 -28.03 -24.05 -7.34
CA LYS A 745 -27.02 -24.63 -6.43
C LYS A 745 -25.71 -25.11 -7.09
N GLU A 746 -25.71 -25.32 -8.41
CA GLU A 746 -24.54 -25.78 -9.16
C GLU A 746 -23.69 -24.62 -9.71
N LEU A 747 -24.25 -23.41 -9.70
CA LEU A 747 -23.50 -22.21 -10.03
C LEU A 747 -22.62 -21.81 -8.84
N PHE A 748 -21.42 -21.34 -9.16
CA PHE A 748 -20.47 -20.78 -8.20
C PHE A 748 -19.82 -19.53 -8.80
N ASN A 749 -19.13 -18.74 -7.96
CA ASN A 749 -18.56 -17.45 -8.41
C ASN A 749 -19.63 -16.48 -8.94
N SER A 750 -20.86 -16.59 -8.45
CA SER A 750 -21.91 -15.64 -8.80
C SER A 750 -21.56 -14.25 -8.28
N ASN A 751 -21.71 -13.23 -9.11
CA ASN A 751 -21.42 -11.85 -8.76
C ASN A 751 -22.32 -10.92 -9.58
N VAL A 752 -22.87 -9.92 -8.91
CA VAL A 752 -23.59 -8.81 -9.52
C VAL A 752 -22.84 -7.53 -9.15
N MET A 753 -22.33 -6.82 -10.15
CA MET A 753 -21.56 -5.59 -9.98
C MET A 753 -22.24 -4.46 -10.73
N LEU A 754 -22.53 -3.37 -10.02
CA LEU A 754 -23.04 -2.13 -10.58
C LEU A 754 -21.96 -1.05 -10.46
N VAL A 755 -21.69 -0.39 -11.59
CA VAL A 755 -20.80 0.77 -11.67
C VAL A 755 -21.59 1.94 -12.23
N ALA A 756 -21.58 3.07 -11.54
CA ALA A 756 -22.05 4.35 -12.06
C ALA A 756 -20.89 5.35 -12.00
N VAL A 757 -20.65 6.09 -13.07
CA VAL A 757 -19.62 7.13 -13.16
C VAL A 757 -20.28 8.41 -13.65
N GLU A 758 -20.10 9.46 -12.86
CA GLU A 758 -20.41 10.83 -13.26
C GLU A 758 -19.11 11.54 -13.59
N GLN A 759 -19.06 12.20 -14.75
CA GLN A 759 -17.85 12.87 -15.22
C GLN A 759 -18.14 14.13 -16.02
N ASP A 760 -17.29 15.13 -15.90
CA ASP A 760 -17.19 16.30 -16.76
C ASP A 760 -15.79 16.40 -17.36
N ASN A 761 -15.71 16.58 -18.67
CA ASN A 761 -14.45 16.71 -19.40
C ASN A 761 -14.28 18.13 -19.91
N TYR A 762 -13.08 18.66 -19.71
CA TYR A 762 -12.65 19.99 -20.12
C TYR A 762 -11.44 19.83 -21.04
N ARG A 763 -11.43 20.56 -22.16
CA ARG A 763 -10.27 20.65 -23.05
C ARG A 763 -10.00 22.09 -23.41
N LEU A 764 -8.74 22.50 -23.30
CA LEU A 764 -8.23 23.79 -23.75
C LEU A 764 -6.98 23.60 -24.61
N THR A 765 -6.91 24.25 -25.77
CA THR A 765 -5.69 24.24 -26.61
C THR A 765 -5.18 25.65 -26.90
N SER A 766 -3.91 25.75 -27.30
CA SER A 766 -3.30 26.99 -27.78
C SER A 766 -3.89 27.53 -29.08
N GLU A 767 -4.73 26.74 -29.76
CA GLU A 767 -5.52 27.17 -30.93
C GLU A 767 -6.89 27.75 -30.53
N ASN A 768 -7.12 27.99 -29.24
CA ASN A 768 -8.39 28.45 -28.68
C ASN A 768 -9.55 27.46 -28.87
N VAL A 769 -9.25 26.15 -28.84
CA VAL A 769 -10.28 25.13 -28.67
C VAL A 769 -10.65 25.06 -27.20
N ARG A 770 -11.91 25.36 -26.86
CA ARG A 770 -12.47 25.35 -25.51
C ARG A 770 -13.69 24.43 -25.48
N LEU A 771 -13.57 23.24 -24.91
CA LEU A 771 -14.63 22.23 -24.90
C LEU A 771 -14.97 21.82 -23.47
N LYS A 772 -16.26 21.81 -23.14
CA LYS A 772 -16.81 21.10 -21.98
C LYS A 772 -17.85 20.09 -22.46
N PHE A 773 -17.76 18.85 -21.99
CA PHE A 773 -18.80 17.86 -22.21
C PHE A 773 -18.94 16.89 -21.01
N PRO A 774 -20.16 16.69 -20.50
CA PRO A 774 -20.45 15.71 -19.47
C PRO A 774 -20.46 14.31 -20.07
N LEU A 775 -20.04 13.33 -19.28
CA LEU A 775 -20.21 11.92 -19.54
C LEU A 775 -20.89 11.28 -18.33
N GLY A 776 -21.84 10.39 -18.59
CA GLY A 776 -22.33 9.45 -17.59
C GLY A 776 -22.09 8.04 -18.11
N LEU A 777 -21.68 7.14 -17.22
CA LEU A 777 -21.55 5.73 -17.55
C LEU A 777 -22.20 4.93 -16.44
N VAL A 778 -23.28 4.22 -16.76
CA VAL A 778 -23.90 3.25 -15.86
C VAL A 778 -23.84 1.87 -16.50
N GLY A 779 -23.39 0.90 -15.72
CA GLY A 779 -23.27 -0.48 -16.14
C GLY A 779 -23.58 -1.46 -15.01
N LEU A 780 -24.27 -2.53 -15.36
CA LEU A 780 -24.50 -3.71 -14.54
C LEU A 780 -23.81 -4.90 -15.20
N THR A 781 -22.93 -5.57 -14.47
CA THR A 781 -22.26 -6.80 -14.88
C THR A 781 -22.69 -7.93 -13.96
N VAL A 782 -23.12 -9.04 -14.55
CA VAL A 782 -23.50 -10.27 -13.84
C VAL A 782 -22.63 -11.39 -14.37
N SER A 783 -21.98 -12.13 -13.48
CA SER A 783 -21.09 -13.23 -13.85
C SER A 783 -21.34 -14.44 -12.95
N ALA A 784 -21.20 -15.63 -13.50
CA ALA A 784 -21.23 -16.89 -12.75
C ALA A 784 -20.45 -17.97 -13.51
N SER A 785 -20.13 -19.06 -12.81
CA SER A 785 -19.43 -20.21 -13.34
C SER A 785 -20.19 -21.50 -13.00
N VAL A 786 -20.01 -22.53 -13.83
CA VAL A 786 -20.56 -23.87 -13.61
C VAL A 786 -19.52 -24.93 -13.98
N ARG A 787 -19.61 -26.10 -13.32
CA ARG A 787 -18.81 -27.28 -13.69
C ARG A 787 -19.63 -28.19 -14.59
N THR A 788 -19.14 -28.40 -15.80
CA THR A 788 -19.71 -29.33 -16.79
C THR A 788 -19.51 -30.78 -16.36
N THR A 789 -20.23 -31.68 -17.03
CA THR A 789 -20.20 -33.13 -16.76
C THR A 789 -18.82 -33.78 -17.00
N ASP A 790 -18.00 -33.20 -17.88
CA ASP A 790 -16.61 -33.61 -18.14
C ASP A 790 -15.60 -33.06 -17.10
N GLY A 791 -16.06 -32.26 -16.14
CA GLY A 791 -15.25 -31.66 -15.09
C GLY A 791 -14.57 -30.34 -15.47
N SER A 792 -14.74 -29.85 -16.70
CA SER A 792 -14.30 -28.51 -17.11
C SER A 792 -15.13 -27.40 -16.43
N THR A 793 -14.72 -26.14 -16.59
CA THR A 793 -15.40 -24.99 -15.98
C THR A 793 -15.78 -24.02 -17.07
N VAL A 794 -17.07 -23.77 -17.20
CA VAL A 794 -17.64 -22.76 -18.09
C VAL A 794 -18.00 -21.55 -17.26
N SER A 795 -17.72 -20.36 -17.76
CA SER A 795 -18.08 -19.10 -17.13
C SER A 795 -18.66 -18.17 -18.17
N ASP A 796 -19.64 -17.39 -17.76
CA ASP A 796 -20.28 -16.42 -18.64
C ASP A 796 -20.47 -15.07 -17.92
N VAL A 797 -20.67 -14.02 -18.70
CA VAL A 797 -20.87 -12.66 -18.23
C VAL A 797 -22.00 -11.99 -19.01
N LEU A 798 -23.06 -11.63 -18.32
CA LEU A 798 -24.09 -10.71 -18.80
C LEU A 798 -23.65 -9.27 -18.48
N ALA A 799 -23.52 -8.43 -19.50
CA ALA A 799 -23.23 -7.01 -19.34
C ALA A 799 -24.37 -6.15 -19.89
N ILE A 800 -24.93 -5.29 -19.05
CA ILE A 800 -25.87 -4.23 -19.41
C ILE A 800 -25.12 -2.92 -19.19
N SER A 801 -24.57 -2.35 -20.25
CA SER A 801 -23.64 -1.20 -20.17
C SER A 801 -24.00 -0.13 -21.18
N SER A 802 -23.28 1.00 -21.14
CA SER A 802 -23.46 2.15 -22.03
C SER A 802 -24.75 2.95 -21.80
N LEU A 803 -25.20 3.01 -20.55
CA LEU A 803 -26.28 3.91 -20.14
C LEU A 803 -25.69 5.24 -19.67
N ASP A 804 -26.34 6.36 -20.01
CA ASP A 804 -25.86 7.71 -19.67
C ASP A 804 -26.24 8.13 -18.25
N ASN A 805 -27.27 7.52 -17.66
CA ASN A 805 -27.81 7.92 -16.36
C ASN A 805 -28.35 6.72 -15.56
N PRO A 806 -28.29 6.74 -14.21
CA PRO A 806 -28.87 5.68 -13.38
C PRO A 806 -30.37 5.47 -13.63
N ALA A 807 -31.11 6.53 -13.97
CA ALA A 807 -32.52 6.45 -14.31
C ALA A 807 -32.81 5.69 -15.62
N ASP A 808 -31.79 5.42 -16.44
CA ASP A 808 -31.91 4.66 -17.68
C ASP A 808 -31.72 3.14 -17.45
N LEU A 809 -31.45 2.71 -16.21
CA LEU A 809 -31.42 1.29 -15.86
C LEU A 809 -32.80 0.64 -16.12
N PRO A 810 -32.84 -0.57 -16.71
CA PRO A 810 -34.09 -1.31 -16.86
C PRO A 810 -34.76 -1.55 -15.50
N SER A 811 -36.07 -1.83 -15.55
CA SER A 811 -36.81 -2.13 -14.32
C SER A 811 -36.24 -3.36 -13.63
N ILE A 812 -36.37 -3.43 -12.29
CA ILE A 812 -35.87 -4.57 -11.51
C ILE A 812 -36.42 -5.90 -12.02
N GLU A 813 -37.68 -5.96 -12.45
CA GLU A 813 -38.30 -7.19 -12.97
C GLU A 813 -37.72 -7.62 -14.32
N GLU A 814 -37.40 -6.68 -15.20
CA GLU A 814 -36.67 -6.98 -16.45
C GLU A 814 -35.25 -7.47 -16.17
N LEU A 815 -34.56 -6.85 -15.22
CA LEU A 815 -33.22 -7.27 -14.79
C LEU A 815 -33.27 -8.68 -14.18
N LYS A 816 -34.23 -8.96 -13.30
CA LYS A 816 -34.44 -10.30 -12.73
C LYS A 816 -34.64 -11.35 -13.82
N LYS A 817 -35.46 -11.04 -14.84
CA LYS A 817 -35.65 -11.92 -15.98
C LYS A 817 -34.32 -12.19 -16.70
N LYS A 818 -33.57 -11.14 -17.06
CA LYS A 818 -32.27 -11.30 -17.74
C LYS A 818 -31.26 -12.11 -16.92
N VAL A 819 -31.24 -11.94 -15.61
CA VAL A 819 -30.35 -12.70 -14.71
C VAL A 819 -30.76 -14.17 -14.62
N LYS A 820 -32.07 -14.47 -14.59
CA LYS A 820 -32.57 -15.85 -14.66
C LYS A 820 -32.24 -16.51 -15.99
N ASP A 821 -32.53 -15.83 -17.11
CA ASP A 821 -32.21 -16.33 -18.44
C ASP A 821 -30.69 -16.61 -18.57
N PHE A 822 -29.85 -15.72 -18.02
CA PHE A 822 -28.40 -15.94 -17.93
C PHE A 822 -28.02 -17.19 -17.12
N ALA A 823 -28.63 -17.38 -15.95
CA ALA A 823 -28.35 -18.52 -15.09
C ALA A 823 -28.85 -19.84 -15.73
N ASP A 824 -30.03 -19.84 -16.33
CA ASP A 824 -30.62 -20.97 -17.05
C ASP A 824 -29.72 -21.37 -18.24
N ASN A 825 -29.21 -20.41 -19.02
CA ASN A 825 -28.28 -20.69 -20.11
C ASN A 825 -26.98 -21.34 -19.64
N LEU A 826 -26.43 -20.91 -18.50
CA LEU A 826 -25.25 -21.58 -17.91
C LEU A 826 -25.56 -23.03 -17.49
N MET A 827 -26.76 -23.27 -16.95
CA MET A 827 -27.19 -24.63 -16.62
C MET A 827 -27.41 -25.51 -17.85
N GLU A 828 -27.82 -24.94 -18.98
CA GLU A 828 -27.88 -25.66 -20.26
C GLU A 828 -26.48 -25.97 -20.81
N LEU A 829 -25.57 -24.99 -20.76
CA LEU A 829 -24.17 -25.16 -21.17
C LEU A 829 -23.45 -26.24 -20.36
N LYS A 830 -23.78 -26.38 -19.07
CA LYS A 830 -23.27 -27.45 -18.21
C LYS A 830 -23.50 -28.86 -18.78
N GLU A 831 -24.70 -29.07 -19.34
CA GLU A 831 -25.15 -30.37 -19.88
C GLU A 831 -24.79 -30.53 -21.36
N THR A 832 -24.26 -29.49 -21.99
CA THR A 832 -23.90 -29.49 -23.41
C THR A 832 -22.63 -30.34 -23.64
N PRO A 833 -22.64 -31.28 -24.60
CA PRO A 833 -21.49 -32.13 -24.87
C PRO A 833 -20.30 -31.32 -25.42
N MET A 834 -19.09 -31.71 -25.04
CA MET A 834 -17.86 -31.14 -25.58
C MET A 834 -17.74 -31.49 -27.07
N ILE A 835 -17.35 -30.51 -27.88
CA ILE A 835 -17.02 -30.75 -29.29
C ILE A 835 -15.71 -31.55 -29.34
N GLU A 836 -15.78 -32.81 -29.76
CA GLU A 836 -14.61 -33.69 -29.91
C GLU A 836 -13.91 -33.55 -31.27
N GLU A 837 -14.62 -33.00 -32.26
CA GLU A 837 -14.15 -32.88 -33.64
C GLU A 837 -13.57 -31.50 -33.94
N TYR A 838 -12.47 -31.44 -34.69
CA TYR A 838 -11.97 -30.18 -35.25
C TYR A 838 -12.96 -29.69 -36.31
N TYR A 839 -13.67 -28.60 -36.02
CA TYR A 839 -14.59 -27.99 -36.98
C TYR A 839 -13.84 -27.08 -37.97
N THR A 840 -13.80 -27.49 -39.23
CA THR A 840 -13.36 -26.67 -40.37
C THR A 840 -14.51 -26.54 -41.36
N GLY A 841 -15.26 -25.44 -41.26
CA GLY A 841 -16.46 -25.18 -42.07
C GLY A 841 -17.02 -23.77 -41.88
N PRO A 842 -18.14 -23.43 -42.55
CA PRO A 842 -18.76 -22.12 -42.44
C PRO A 842 -19.43 -21.91 -41.08
N VAL A 843 -19.05 -20.83 -40.37
CA VAL A 843 -19.66 -20.45 -39.08
C VAL A 843 -20.66 -19.32 -39.31
N LEU A 844 -21.85 -19.43 -38.71
CA LEU A 844 -22.81 -18.33 -38.62
C LEU A 844 -22.64 -17.63 -37.27
N PHE A 845 -22.27 -16.35 -37.31
CA PHE A 845 -22.27 -15.50 -36.14
C PHE A 845 -23.62 -14.78 -36.04
N GLU A 846 -24.20 -14.73 -34.85
CA GLU A 846 -25.45 -14.03 -34.58
C GLU A 846 -25.25 -12.91 -33.57
N GLY A 847 -25.96 -11.79 -33.76
CA GLY A 847 -25.98 -10.66 -32.83
C GLY A 847 -24.58 -10.16 -32.44
N GLY A 848 -24.28 -10.22 -31.13
CA GLY A 848 -22.99 -9.80 -30.58
C GLY A 848 -21.79 -10.65 -31.03
N GLY A 849 -22.03 -11.88 -31.51
CA GLY A 849 -20.99 -12.72 -32.12
C GLY A 849 -20.44 -12.16 -33.44
N CYS A 850 -21.14 -11.21 -34.06
CA CYS A 850 -20.69 -10.49 -35.26
C CYS A 850 -19.75 -9.31 -34.96
N LEU A 851 -19.62 -8.92 -33.69
CA LEU A 851 -18.73 -7.82 -33.31
C LEU A 851 -17.29 -8.31 -33.31
N PRO A 852 -16.36 -7.65 -34.02
CA PRO A 852 -14.96 -8.01 -33.93
C PRO A 852 -14.51 -7.93 -32.48
N ALA A 853 -13.66 -8.87 -32.04
CA ALA A 853 -12.98 -8.79 -30.76
C ALA A 853 -12.04 -7.57 -30.76
N VAL A 854 -12.59 -6.37 -30.58
CA VAL A 854 -11.82 -5.15 -30.35
C VAL A 854 -11.36 -5.24 -28.90
N HIS A 855 -10.11 -5.67 -28.74
CA HIS A 855 -9.34 -5.83 -27.50
C HIS A 855 -10.07 -5.45 -26.20
N ARG A 856 -10.49 -6.49 -25.44
CA ARG A 856 -10.75 -6.39 -23.99
C ARG A 856 -9.45 -6.22 -23.21
#